data_AF-A0A2A6NZB9-F1
#
_entry.id   AF-A0A2A6NZB9-F1
#
_cell.length_a   1.000
_cell.length_b   1.000
_cell.length_c   1.000
_cell.angle_alpha   90.00
_cell.angle_beta   90.00
_cell.angle_gamma   90.00
#
_symmetry.space_group_name_H-M   'P 1'
#
loop_
_entity.id
_entity.type
_entity.pdbx_description
1 polymer ?
#
loop_
_entity_poly.entity_id
_entity_poly.type
_entity_poly.pdbx_seq_one_letter_code
_entity_poly.pdbx_strand_id
1 'polypeptide(L)'
;MPGVIESLALIVSSLATTTLAANALYLGTYALATAALAFGASALQGMFVDKPKVPRPDDGSYNLKQSVPSLAYVLGRTKKGGDYVFLEEKAGTAYHVIVWAGHRIQGFVQHYLHDEKATLDVDGWVTSPAHFGGGGYKIVRILTRLGLNAETAYSDVITAFSTIWNNNCRGDGLASVRMSCRTVDQKEFLDRYPNQMPEHSAVGDGALLYDPRKDSTQGGSGSHRYNNPNTWEFSTNLALMRLWHLCHPVGGKMAYENMYLPDWINAANVCDQNVTNRAGGTEKRYHGGFWFRASNDPIEVGRIMDEAAELVVYERANGKIGVHAGEFVTPDVRLTAENVFSIRVDKNKRRAATVLGVRGRYVNTSKDYITEDAAIYGQPYAVVDDSTERTRTFENAAIQSHNHCQRKQKLTFVRANARKVSIVADYTADGARNIPYRRFVTVHYPSRGLAEATVEITSSVQIDLRNMRISFSGILVSSSLYAFNAATEEGEPGESVEPLPDEGVPVPTSFVPTIQTEVVSGGATAAFINATWDFVDETLTYEMEYDRTSGSTGVQSVFSEAGATQVRSGYLVDGEEYRVRLRAWGGGSKSEWTDYVLLTATADPVAPGPVTSVSVDVSTPSEAEFGWTAPNSSNYFACRIYINTVNDLGTATLAATEYGPPSATDLRVVTSLAAGTYYGWLRSINPSGIPGTAVATGSFVVT
;
A
#
# COMPACT_ATOMS: atom_id res chain seq x y z
N MET A 1 -16.91 7.97 65.61
CA MET A 1 -16.25 9.29 65.46
C MET A 1 -14.82 9.13 65.95
N PRO A 2 -13.81 9.76 65.31
CA PRO A 2 -13.14 9.32 64.08
C PRO A 2 -12.46 7.93 64.22
N GLY A 3 -11.89 7.38 63.13
CA GLY A 3 -11.32 6.01 63.04
C GLY A 3 -12.28 5.06 62.30
N VAL A 4 -11.86 4.18 61.39
CA VAL A 4 -10.95 3.04 61.60
C VAL A 4 -10.65 2.37 60.23
N ILE A 5 -9.35 2.19 59.91
CA ILE A 5 -8.67 1.09 59.15
C ILE A 5 -8.96 0.96 57.64
N GLU A 6 -8.04 1.18 56.68
CA GLU A 6 -6.69 0.63 56.38
C GLU A 6 -6.62 -0.85 55.92
N SER A 7 -6.34 -1.03 54.62
CA SER A 7 -5.26 -1.88 54.07
C SER A 7 -5.36 -3.43 54.04
N LEU A 8 -5.37 -3.91 52.78
CA LEU A 8 -4.55 -5.00 52.21
C LEU A 8 -4.85 -6.49 52.48
N ALA A 9 -4.57 -7.25 51.42
CA ALA A 9 -4.88 -8.63 51.14
C ALA A 9 -4.00 -9.67 51.86
N LEU A 10 -4.53 -10.89 52.06
CA LEU A 10 -3.73 -12.12 52.16
C LEU A 10 -4.55 -13.41 51.84
N ILE A 11 -4.36 -13.95 50.62
CA ILE A 11 -3.94 -15.33 50.27
C ILE A 11 -4.45 -16.52 51.13
N VAL A 12 -5.06 -17.54 50.49
CA VAL A 12 -4.59 -18.95 50.33
C VAL A 12 -5.75 -19.85 49.84
N SER A 13 -5.49 -20.52 48.72
CA SER A 13 -6.24 -21.61 48.09
C SER A 13 -6.33 -22.88 48.96
N SER A 14 -7.45 -23.61 48.90
CA SER A 14 -7.49 -25.06 48.62
C SER A 14 -8.88 -25.66 48.91
N LEU A 15 -9.49 -26.30 47.90
CA LEU A 15 -9.89 -27.71 47.92
C LEU A 15 -10.72 -28.04 46.68
N ALA A 16 -10.54 -29.27 46.23
CA ALA A 16 -10.88 -29.79 44.92
C ALA A 16 -12.31 -30.38 44.88
N THR A 17 -12.75 -30.65 43.64
CA THR A 17 -13.75 -31.66 43.23
C THR A 17 -15.20 -31.48 43.70
N THR A 18 -16.10 -31.04 42.81
CA THR A 18 -16.98 -31.94 42.04
C THR A 18 -18.02 -31.17 41.22
N THR A 19 -18.34 -31.74 40.07
CA THR A 19 -19.29 -31.35 39.04
C THR A 19 -20.76 -31.48 39.47
N LEU A 20 -21.61 -30.66 38.85
CA LEU A 20 -23.09 -30.72 38.74
C LEU A 20 -23.91 -29.79 39.65
N ALA A 21 -24.57 -28.85 38.97
CA ALA A 21 -25.84 -28.20 39.31
C ALA A 21 -25.87 -27.04 40.35
N ALA A 22 -26.60 -26.00 39.94
CA ALA A 22 -27.16 -24.89 40.71
C ALA A 22 -26.25 -23.67 41.02
N ASN A 23 -26.18 -22.74 40.06
CA ASN A 23 -26.95 -21.49 40.17
C ASN A 23 -26.99 -20.77 38.80
N ALA A 24 -27.96 -21.20 37.99
CA ALA A 24 -28.69 -20.26 37.14
C ALA A 24 -29.30 -19.18 38.05
N LEU A 25 -29.45 -17.96 37.53
CA LEU A 25 -30.07 -16.78 38.15
C LEU A 25 -29.12 -15.78 38.84
N TYR A 26 -28.20 -15.17 38.07
CA TYR A 26 -27.76 -13.78 38.34
C TYR A 26 -27.10 -13.09 37.12
N LEU A 27 -27.79 -13.04 35.98
CA LEU A 27 -27.37 -12.29 34.78
C LEU A 27 -28.59 -11.81 33.97
N GLY A 28 -29.62 -11.36 34.68
CA GLY A 28 -30.93 -11.05 34.10
C GLY A 28 -31.66 -9.89 34.77
N THR A 29 -30.95 -8.88 35.29
CA THR A 29 -31.55 -7.58 35.67
C THR A 29 -30.48 -6.51 35.90
N TYR A 30 -29.77 -6.10 34.84
CA TYR A 30 -29.07 -4.80 34.82
C TYR A 30 -29.11 -4.13 33.44
N ALA A 31 -30.28 -4.19 32.79
CA ALA A 31 -30.63 -3.39 31.62
C ALA A 31 -31.83 -2.45 31.89
N LEU A 32 -32.12 -2.18 33.17
CA LEU A 32 -33.30 -1.39 33.61
C LEU A 32 -32.97 -0.18 34.49
N ALA A 33 -31.76 0.38 34.42
CA ALA A 33 -31.41 1.57 35.21
C ALA A 33 -30.60 2.68 34.50
N THR A 34 -30.31 2.57 33.20
CA THR A 34 -29.53 3.59 32.48
C THR A 34 -29.92 3.73 31.00
N ALA A 35 -31.23 3.76 30.70
CA ALA A 35 -31.76 4.10 29.38
C ALA A 35 -32.76 5.28 29.45
N ALA A 36 -32.46 6.25 30.31
CA ALA A 36 -33.21 7.49 30.48
C ALA A 36 -32.27 8.71 30.63
N LEU A 37 -31.31 8.88 29.72
CA LEU A 37 -30.61 10.16 29.52
C LEU A 37 -30.28 10.34 28.03
N ALA A 38 -31.27 10.81 27.26
CA ALA A 38 -31.03 11.39 25.95
C ALA A 38 -30.72 12.89 26.12
N PHE A 39 -29.54 13.31 25.66
CA PHE A 39 -29.12 14.71 25.45
C PHE A 39 -29.14 15.64 26.67
N GLY A 40 -28.04 15.70 27.44
CA GLY A 40 -27.81 16.81 28.37
C GLY A 40 -26.78 16.67 29.50
N ALA A 41 -26.14 15.50 29.73
CA ALA A 41 -25.23 15.35 30.88
C ALA A 41 -24.12 14.29 30.73
N SER A 42 -23.57 14.07 29.53
CA SER A 42 -22.50 13.08 29.30
C SER A 42 -21.07 13.63 29.52
N ALA A 43 -20.89 14.65 30.36
CA ALA A 43 -19.58 15.28 30.56
C ALA A 43 -18.85 14.89 31.87
N LEU A 44 -19.43 14.08 32.79
CA LEU A 44 -18.87 13.97 34.15
C LEU A 44 -18.77 12.56 34.79
N GLN A 45 -18.89 11.46 34.05
CA GLN A 45 -18.62 10.11 34.59
C GLN A 45 -17.74 9.21 33.69
N GLY A 46 -17.05 9.78 32.70
CA GLY A 46 -16.09 9.07 31.84
C GLY A 46 -14.62 9.21 32.26
N MET A 47 -14.33 9.91 33.36
CA MET A 47 -12.96 10.01 33.86
C MET A 47 -12.65 8.73 34.65
N PHE A 48 -11.66 7.96 34.17
CA PHE A 48 -10.94 6.86 34.83
C PHE A 48 -10.99 5.43 34.22
N VAL A 49 -11.46 5.23 32.99
CA VAL A 49 -10.90 4.21 32.06
C VAL A 49 -11.18 4.66 30.62
N ASP A 50 -10.14 4.96 29.83
CA ASP A 50 -10.30 5.10 28.39
C ASP A 50 -10.71 3.73 27.82
N LYS A 51 -11.98 3.60 27.40
CA LYS A 51 -12.42 2.41 26.67
C LYS A 51 -11.66 2.32 25.35
N PRO A 52 -11.20 1.13 24.93
CA PRO A 52 -10.59 0.95 23.62
C PRO A 52 -11.59 1.35 22.52
N LYS A 53 -11.29 2.44 21.80
CA LYS A 53 -12.10 2.91 20.66
C LYS A 53 -12.03 1.91 19.51
N VAL A 54 -13.09 1.83 18.70
CA VAL A 54 -13.03 1.06 17.45
C VAL A 54 -11.96 1.68 16.55
N PRO A 55 -10.99 0.89 16.07
CA PRO A 55 -9.90 1.41 15.25
C PRO A 55 -10.41 2.05 13.95
N ARG A 56 -9.82 3.18 13.58
CA ARG A 56 -9.92 3.72 12.23
C ARG A 56 -9.06 2.87 11.28
N PRO A 57 -9.32 2.88 9.97
CA PRO A 57 -8.45 2.21 9.00
C PRO A 57 -6.96 2.55 9.20
N ASP A 58 -6.66 3.82 9.48
CA ASP A 58 -5.31 4.35 9.68
C ASP A 58 -4.63 3.83 10.97
N ASP A 59 -5.42 3.51 12.00
CA ASP A 59 -4.91 3.03 13.31
C ASP A 59 -4.32 1.60 13.22
N GLY A 60 -4.52 0.90 12.09
CA GLY A 60 -4.01 -0.45 11.83
C GLY A 60 -2.84 -0.50 10.84
N SER A 61 -2.22 0.63 10.51
CA SER A 61 -1.21 0.71 9.46
C SER A 61 0.12 0.05 9.82
N TYR A 62 0.55 0.04 11.10
CA TYR A 62 1.86 -0.51 11.51
C TYR A 62 1.85 -1.07 12.94
N ASN A 63 2.66 -2.11 13.22
CA ASN A 63 3.00 -2.55 14.59
C ASN A 63 4.32 -3.36 14.59
N LEU A 64 5.38 -2.86 15.23
CA LEU A 64 6.60 -3.62 15.47
C LEU A 64 6.85 -3.75 16.98
N LYS A 65 6.72 -4.99 17.50
CA LYS A 65 6.85 -5.43 18.91
C LYS A 65 5.85 -4.82 19.89
N GLN A 66 4.73 -5.53 20.08
CA GLN A 66 3.69 -5.22 21.07
C GLN A 66 3.41 -6.41 21.99
N SER A 67 2.83 -6.14 23.17
CA SER A 67 2.16 -7.17 23.99
C SER A 67 1.07 -7.85 23.17
N VAL A 68 0.80 -9.15 23.41
CA VAL A 68 -0.15 -9.96 22.62
C VAL A 68 -1.49 -9.20 22.46
N PRO A 69 -1.80 -8.67 21.26
CA PRO A 69 -2.96 -7.83 21.07
C PRO A 69 -4.23 -8.70 21.04
N SER A 70 -5.36 -8.09 21.36
CA SER A 70 -6.65 -8.75 21.19
C SER A 70 -6.91 -9.01 19.70
N LEU A 71 -7.37 -10.22 19.36
CA LEU A 71 -7.61 -10.64 17.99
C LEU A 71 -8.56 -9.68 17.26
N ALA A 72 -8.22 -9.35 16.01
CA ALA A 72 -9.04 -8.53 15.13
C ALA A 72 -10.11 -9.37 14.42
N TYR A 73 -11.33 -8.85 14.32
CA TYR A 73 -12.42 -9.37 13.51
C TYR A 73 -12.71 -8.40 12.38
N VAL A 74 -12.81 -8.94 11.17
CA VAL A 74 -12.94 -8.17 9.93
C VAL A 74 -14.26 -8.52 9.26
N LEU A 75 -15.08 -7.51 8.99
CA LEU A 75 -16.36 -7.64 8.31
C LEU A 75 -16.33 -6.86 7.00
N GLY A 76 -16.80 -7.47 5.92
CA GLY A 76 -16.69 -6.90 4.57
C GLY A 76 -15.26 -6.86 4.05
N ARG A 77 -14.99 -6.00 3.08
CA ARG A 77 -13.66 -5.80 2.50
C ARG A 77 -12.96 -4.64 3.21
N THR A 78 -11.74 -4.82 3.69
CA THR A 78 -10.99 -3.73 4.36
C THR A 78 -9.49 -3.83 4.10
N LYS A 79 -8.76 -2.70 4.13
CA LYS A 79 -7.30 -2.67 4.27
C LYS A 79 -6.94 -2.54 5.75
N LYS A 80 -5.99 -3.34 6.21
CA LYS A 80 -5.26 -3.12 7.47
C LYS A 80 -3.98 -3.95 7.51
N GLY A 81 -3.06 -3.59 8.40
CA GLY A 81 -1.96 -4.44 8.83
C GLY A 81 -2.44 -5.65 9.64
N GLY A 82 -1.49 -6.46 10.10
CA GLY A 82 -1.77 -7.57 11.00
C GLY A 82 -0.86 -7.54 12.22
N ASP A 83 -1.13 -8.46 13.15
CA ASP A 83 -0.42 -8.57 14.41
C ASP A 83 0.67 -9.64 14.33
N TYR A 84 1.92 -9.26 14.61
CA TYR A 84 3.05 -10.20 14.64
C TYR A 84 2.87 -11.26 15.74
N VAL A 85 3.00 -12.53 15.37
CA VAL A 85 3.05 -13.67 16.30
C VAL A 85 4.37 -14.45 16.20
N PHE A 86 5.16 -14.22 15.15
CA PHE A 86 6.49 -14.77 14.97
C PHE A 86 7.35 -13.81 14.17
N LEU A 87 8.59 -13.59 14.61
CA LEU A 87 9.60 -12.85 13.87
C LEU A 87 10.98 -13.36 14.26
N GLU A 88 11.58 -14.19 13.41
CA GLU A 88 12.91 -14.76 13.65
C GLU A 88 13.71 -14.80 12.36
N GLU A 89 15.04 -14.86 12.49
CA GLU A 89 15.98 -14.87 11.38
C GLU A 89 16.73 -16.20 11.32
N LYS A 90 16.96 -16.70 10.10
CA LYS A 90 17.88 -17.81 9.86
C LYS A 90 18.57 -17.67 8.52
N ALA A 91 19.90 -17.76 8.53
CA ALA A 91 20.77 -17.77 7.34
C ALA A 91 20.51 -16.60 6.38
N GLY A 92 20.40 -15.40 6.91
CA GLY A 92 20.15 -14.16 6.16
C GLY A 92 18.71 -14.00 5.70
N THR A 93 17.74 -14.75 6.23
CA THR A 93 16.32 -14.60 5.89
C THR A 93 15.49 -14.36 7.14
N ALA A 94 14.81 -13.22 7.19
CA ALA A 94 13.81 -12.93 8.22
C ALA A 94 12.48 -13.60 7.86
N TYR A 95 11.86 -14.28 8.82
CA TYR A 95 10.56 -14.93 8.69
C TYR A 95 9.56 -14.29 9.64
N HIS A 96 8.45 -13.83 9.08
CA HIS A 96 7.37 -13.14 9.74
C HIS A 96 6.14 -14.04 9.68
N VAL A 97 5.46 -14.25 10.80
CA VAL A 97 4.07 -14.75 10.81
C VAL A 97 3.20 -13.69 11.47
N ILE A 98 2.22 -13.24 10.70
CA ILE A 98 1.37 -12.09 11.01
C ILE A 98 -0.08 -12.58 10.98
N VAL A 99 -0.81 -12.39 12.07
CA VAL A 99 -2.25 -12.69 12.14
C VAL A 99 -3.01 -11.48 11.64
N TRP A 100 -3.73 -11.66 10.54
CA TRP A 100 -4.59 -10.62 10.00
C TRP A 100 -5.97 -10.67 10.67
N ALA A 101 -6.63 -11.82 10.79
CA ALA A 101 -7.95 -11.91 11.44
C ALA A 101 -8.08 -13.14 12.35
N GLY A 102 -8.82 -12.98 13.45
CA GLY A 102 -9.15 -14.01 14.43
C GLY A 102 -10.34 -14.89 14.06
N HIS A 103 -10.57 -15.07 12.76
CA HIS A 103 -11.60 -15.96 12.21
C HIS A 103 -11.26 -16.32 10.77
N ARG A 104 -12.02 -17.29 10.22
CA ARG A 104 -11.98 -17.60 8.80
C ARG A 104 -12.37 -16.39 7.96
N ILE A 105 -11.54 -16.06 6.97
CA ILE A 105 -11.82 -15.04 5.96
C ILE A 105 -12.16 -15.69 4.61
N GLN A 106 -12.78 -14.93 3.72
CA GLN A 106 -12.98 -15.34 2.34
C GLN A 106 -11.66 -15.41 1.57
N GLY A 107 -10.81 -14.40 1.73
CA GLY A 107 -9.54 -14.34 1.02
C GLY A 107 -8.81 -13.00 1.14
N PHE A 108 -7.51 -13.04 0.86
CA PHE A 108 -6.73 -11.83 0.61
C PHE A 108 -6.95 -11.37 -0.83
N VAL A 109 -7.08 -10.07 -1.03
CA VAL A 109 -7.35 -9.44 -2.34
C VAL A 109 -6.11 -8.77 -2.89
N GLN A 110 -5.41 -8.00 -2.06
CA GLN A 110 -4.21 -7.26 -2.45
C GLN A 110 -3.26 -7.17 -1.25
N HIS A 111 -1.99 -7.51 -1.44
CA HIS A 111 -0.94 -7.32 -0.45
C HIS A 111 -0.20 -6.01 -0.71
N TYR A 112 0.31 -5.41 0.35
CA TYR A 112 1.12 -4.22 0.31
C TYR A 112 2.40 -4.44 1.13
N LEU A 113 3.49 -3.87 0.65
CA LEU A 113 4.75 -3.76 1.36
C LEU A 113 5.02 -2.26 1.52
N HIS A 114 4.91 -1.76 2.74
CA HIS A 114 4.66 -0.35 3.04
C HIS A 114 3.41 0.14 2.27
N ASP A 115 3.57 1.13 1.39
CA ASP A 115 2.49 1.69 0.58
C ASP A 115 2.45 1.13 -0.85
N GLU A 116 3.32 0.19 -1.19
CA GLU A 116 3.42 -0.35 -2.54
C GLU A 116 2.63 -1.65 -2.73
N LYS A 117 1.83 -1.72 -3.80
CA LYS A 117 1.04 -2.90 -4.16
C LYS A 117 1.93 -4.05 -4.61
N ALA A 118 1.91 -5.15 -3.87
CA ALA A 118 2.66 -6.34 -4.19
C ALA A 118 1.93 -7.26 -5.18
N THR A 119 2.60 -7.70 -6.23
CA THR A 119 2.14 -8.79 -7.13
C THR A 119 2.93 -10.05 -6.83
N LEU A 120 2.28 -11.21 -6.79
CA LEU A 120 2.90 -12.49 -6.43
C LEU A 120 2.94 -13.46 -7.61
N ASP A 121 4.01 -14.25 -7.73
CA ASP A 121 4.06 -15.44 -8.58
C ASP A 121 3.30 -16.63 -7.95
N VAL A 122 3.21 -17.76 -8.67
CA VAL A 122 2.51 -18.97 -8.22
C VAL A 122 3.06 -19.56 -6.91
N ASP A 123 4.34 -19.31 -6.63
CA ASP A 123 5.02 -19.77 -5.42
C ASP A 123 4.94 -18.74 -4.28
N GLY A 124 4.34 -17.58 -4.52
CA GLY A 124 4.19 -16.49 -3.55
C GLY A 124 5.38 -15.51 -3.52
N TRP A 125 6.29 -15.54 -4.48
CA TRP A 125 7.36 -14.54 -4.56
C TRP A 125 6.82 -13.22 -5.11
N VAL A 126 7.27 -12.12 -4.52
CA VAL A 126 6.91 -10.77 -4.97
C VAL A 126 7.63 -10.48 -6.29
N THR A 127 6.87 -10.18 -7.34
CA THR A 127 7.37 -9.84 -8.68
C THR A 127 7.27 -8.35 -8.99
N SER A 128 6.35 -7.65 -8.32
CA SER A 128 6.21 -6.20 -8.32
C SER A 128 5.96 -5.72 -6.90
N PRO A 129 6.54 -4.61 -6.41
CA PRO A 129 7.48 -3.71 -7.10
C PRO A 129 8.75 -4.37 -7.63
N ALA A 130 9.31 -3.82 -8.72
CA ALA A 130 10.44 -4.43 -9.43
C ALA A 130 11.70 -4.53 -8.57
N HIS A 131 11.86 -3.69 -7.54
CA HIS A 131 13.00 -3.81 -6.64
C HIS A 131 12.95 -5.09 -5.78
N PHE A 132 11.78 -5.73 -5.57
CA PHE A 132 11.67 -7.02 -4.86
C PHE A 132 11.81 -8.27 -5.75
N GLY A 133 11.54 -8.16 -7.05
CA GLY A 133 11.44 -9.32 -7.96
C GLY A 133 12.11 -9.17 -9.34
N GLY A 134 12.56 -7.98 -9.69
CA GLY A 134 13.19 -7.65 -10.97
C GLY A 134 14.66 -8.09 -11.04
N GLY A 135 15.13 -8.45 -12.23
CA GLY A 135 16.51 -8.89 -12.47
C GLY A 135 16.85 -10.31 -12.00
N GLY A 136 15.83 -11.15 -11.76
CA GLY A 136 16.02 -12.55 -11.30
C GLY A 136 16.11 -12.72 -9.79
N TYR A 137 15.97 -11.63 -9.03
CA TYR A 137 15.96 -11.65 -7.57
C TYR A 137 14.64 -12.19 -7.02
N LYS A 138 14.73 -13.01 -5.96
CA LYS A 138 13.58 -13.53 -5.21
C LYS A 138 13.83 -13.24 -3.74
N ILE A 139 13.55 -12.01 -3.30
CA ILE A 139 13.94 -11.53 -1.97
C ILE A 139 12.77 -11.44 -0.99
N VAL A 140 11.55 -11.17 -1.44
CA VAL A 140 10.35 -11.20 -0.60
C VAL A 140 9.39 -12.30 -1.05
N ARG A 141 8.88 -13.10 -0.10
CA ARG A 141 7.89 -14.15 -0.35
C ARG A 141 6.74 -14.08 0.64
N ILE A 142 5.52 -14.08 0.12
CA ILE A 142 4.27 -14.03 0.88
C ILE A 142 3.49 -15.33 0.65
N LEU A 143 3.13 -16.00 1.75
CA LEU A 143 2.22 -17.15 1.78
C LEU A 143 1.08 -16.84 2.74
N THR A 144 -0.11 -17.38 2.50
CA THR A 144 -1.30 -17.03 3.28
C THR A 144 -2.03 -18.25 3.83
N ARG A 145 -2.80 -18.04 4.90
CA ARG A 145 -3.78 -18.97 5.46
C ARG A 145 -5.09 -18.23 5.70
N LEU A 146 -6.21 -18.92 5.48
CA LEU A 146 -7.53 -18.29 5.50
C LEU A 146 -8.21 -18.36 6.87
N GLY A 147 -7.63 -19.04 7.85
CA GLY A 147 -8.19 -19.18 9.19
C GLY A 147 -9.17 -20.34 9.29
N LEU A 148 -8.85 -21.48 8.68
CA LEU A 148 -9.65 -22.71 8.82
C LEU A 148 -9.67 -23.20 10.27
N ASN A 149 -10.75 -23.87 10.68
CA ASN A 149 -10.87 -24.41 12.05
C ASN A 149 -9.71 -25.34 12.43
N ALA A 150 -9.24 -26.14 11.47
CA ALA A 150 -7.96 -26.82 11.54
C ALA A 150 -7.14 -26.29 10.36
N GLU A 151 -6.19 -25.42 10.66
CA GLU A 151 -5.38 -24.75 9.65
C GLU A 151 -4.12 -25.58 9.33
N THR A 152 -3.39 -25.24 8.28
CA THR A 152 -2.11 -25.89 7.98
C THR A 152 -0.94 -25.01 8.39
N ALA A 153 0.04 -25.55 9.12
CA ALA A 153 1.24 -24.79 9.45
C ALA A 153 2.06 -24.41 8.21
N TYR A 154 2.88 -23.36 8.31
CA TYR A 154 3.83 -22.97 7.26
C TYR A 154 5.04 -23.90 7.30
N SER A 155 5.12 -24.81 6.32
CA SER A 155 6.12 -25.89 6.30
C SER A 155 7.55 -25.37 6.29
N ASP A 156 7.82 -24.28 5.58
CA ASP A 156 9.14 -23.68 5.47
C ASP A 156 9.60 -22.99 6.77
N VAL A 157 8.67 -22.40 7.52
CA VAL A 157 8.95 -21.88 8.88
C VAL A 157 9.30 -23.04 9.81
N ILE A 158 8.57 -24.16 9.75
CA ILE A 158 8.87 -25.36 10.56
C ILE A 158 10.25 -25.93 10.20
N THR A 159 10.59 -26.00 8.92
CA THR A 159 11.91 -26.47 8.48
C THR A 159 13.02 -25.55 8.99
N ALA A 160 12.80 -24.23 8.98
CA ALA A 160 13.77 -23.27 9.48
C ALA A 160 13.88 -23.30 11.03
N PHE A 161 12.78 -23.43 11.76
CA PHE A 161 12.72 -23.16 13.20
C PHE A 161 12.07 -24.29 14.01
N SER A 162 12.33 -25.56 13.66
CA SER A 162 11.66 -26.74 14.22
C SER A 162 11.70 -26.87 15.75
N THR A 163 12.66 -26.23 16.43
CA THR A 163 12.81 -26.23 17.89
C THR A 163 11.84 -25.28 18.60
N ILE A 164 11.40 -24.20 17.93
CA ILE A 164 10.54 -23.15 18.52
C ILE A 164 9.19 -23.00 17.78
N TRP A 165 9.09 -23.49 16.54
CA TRP A 165 7.90 -23.47 15.71
C TRP A 165 7.70 -24.82 15.03
N ASN A 166 6.67 -25.55 15.42
CA ASN A 166 6.45 -26.94 14.99
C ASN A 166 5.08 -27.13 14.30
N ASN A 167 4.75 -28.37 13.92
CA ASN A 167 3.49 -28.70 13.24
C ASN A 167 2.21 -28.39 14.04
N ASN A 168 2.32 -28.12 15.34
CA ASN A 168 1.17 -27.68 16.16
C ASN A 168 0.97 -26.16 16.10
N CYS A 169 1.95 -25.39 15.63
CA CYS A 169 1.87 -23.94 15.42
C CYS A 169 1.12 -23.61 14.10
N ARG A 170 -0.11 -24.11 13.98
CA ARG A 170 -0.93 -24.01 12.75
C ARG A 170 -1.67 -22.69 12.61
N GLY A 171 -2.00 -22.05 13.74
CA GLY A 171 -2.88 -20.88 13.75
C GLY A 171 -4.34 -21.24 13.45
N ASP A 172 -4.85 -22.31 14.06
CA ASP A 172 -6.24 -22.75 13.90
C ASP A 172 -7.23 -21.59 14.16
N GLY A 173 -8.11 -21.33 13.20
CA GLY A 173 -9.07 -20.22 13.24
C GLY A 173 -8.48 -18.83 12.99
N LEU A 174 -7.19 -18.71 12.67
CA LEU A 174 -6.51 -17.43 12.44
C LEU A 174 -6.11 -17.26 10.97
N ALA A 175 -6.71 -16.29 10.29
CA ALA A 175 -6.25 -15.87 8.98
C ALA A 175 -4.89 -15.17 9.15
N SER A 176 -3.85 -15.71 8.50
CA SER A 176 -2.48 -15.27 8.71
C SER A 176 -1.74 -15.12 7.40
N VAL A 177 -0.67 -14.34 7.46
CA VAL A 177 0.30 -14.14 6.40
C VAL A 177 1.66 -14.52 6.93
N ARG A 178 2.35 -15.39 6.21
CA ARG A 178 3.78 -15.63 6.35
C ARG A 178 4.49 -14.78 5.31
N MET A 179 5.37 -13.89 5.75
CA MET A 179 6.26 -13.11 4.88
C MET A 179 7.71 -13.50 5.17
N SER A 180 8.56 -13.60 4.15
CA SER A 180 10.00 -13.65 4.37
C SER A 180 10.73 -12.60 3.56
N CYS A 181 11.77 -12.04 4.15
CA CYS A 181 12.64 -11.03 3.55
C CYS A 181 14.08 -11.54 3.60
N ARG A 182 14.71 -11.74 2.44
CA ARG A 182 16.11 -12.16 2.34
C ARG A 182 17.02 -10.95 2.39
N THR A 183 18.14 -11.06 3.10
CA THR A 183 19.23 -10.10 3.00
C THR A 183 19.75 -10.06 1.57
N VAL A 184 20.16 -8.87 1.16
CA VAL A 184 20.85 -8.63 -0.12
C VAL A 184 22.25 -8.14 0.17
N ASP A 185 23.08 -8.05 -0.86
CA ASP A 185 24.41 -7.45 -0.74
C ASP A 185 24.29 -6.01 -0.22
N GLN A 186 25.24 -5.60 0.63
CA GLN A 186 25.20 -4.28 1.28
C GLN A 186 25.09 -3.13 0.28
N LYS A 187 25.70 -3.28 -0.91
CA LYS A 187 25.66 -2.29 -2.00
C LYS A 187 24.30 -2.20 -2.70
N GLU A 188 23.43 -3.18 -2.53
CA GLU A 188 22.08 -3.21 -3.11
C GLU A 188 20.99 -3.03 -2.05
N PHE A 189 21.37 -2.89 -0.77
CA PHE A 189 20.41 -2.87 0.33
C PHE A 189 19.36 -1.78 0.16
N LEU A 190 19.77 -0.54 -0.11
CA LEU A 190 18.83 0.58 -0.26
C LEU A 190 18.16 0.60 -1.64
N ASP A 191 18.74 -0.01 -2.66
CA ASP A 191 18.06 -0.23 -3.95
C ASP A 191 16.88 -1.20 -3.79
N ARG A 192 17.04 -2.22 -2.95
CA ARG A 192 16.09 -3.33 -2.78
C ARG A 192 15.13 -3.13 -1.61
N TYR A 193 15.57 -2.41 -0.59
CA TYR A 193 14.84 -2.09 0.62
C TYR A 193 14.95 -0.57 0.91
N PRO A 194 14.44 0.30 0.02
CA PRO A 194 14.54 1.76 0.18
C PRO A 194 13.88 2.22 1.49
N ASN A 195 12.78 1.56 1.86
CA ASN A 195 12.04 1.79 3.10
C ASN A 195 12.44 0.83 4.24
N GLN A 196 13.64 0.25 4.17
CA GLN A 196 14.14 -0.79 5.07
C GLN A 196 13.28 -2.07 5.04
N MET A 197 13.11 -2.73 6.18
CA MET A 197 12.39 -4.00 6.27
C MET A 197 10.94 -3.83 5.82
N PRO A 198 10.47 -4.61 4.82
CA PRO A 198 9.11 -4.50 4.31
C PRO A 198 8.06 -4.65 5.40
N GLU A 199 7.10 -3.73 5.43
CA GLU A 199 5.98 -3.77 6.37
C GLU A 199 4.72 -4.26 5.66
N HIS A 200 4.17 -5.37 6.14
CA HIS A 200 3.03 -5.99 5.47
C HIS A 200 1.70 -5.37 5.90
N SER A 201 0.90 -4.96 4.90
CA SER A 201 -0.54 -4.77 5.07
C SER A 201 -1.31 -5.45 3.94
N ALA A 202 -2.61 -5.64 4.10
CA ALA A 202 -3.43 -6.27 3.06
C ALA A 202 -4.85 -5.74 3.03
N VAL A 203 -5.40 -5.68 1.82
CA VAL A 203 -6.83 -5.67 1.56
C VAL A 203 -7.33 -7.11 1.55
N GLY A 204 -8.33 -7.41 2.36
CA GLY A 204 -8.92 -8.75 2.43
C GLY A 204 -10.45 -8.70 2.56
N ASP A 205 -11.08 -9.76 2.06
CA ASP A 205 -12.49 -10.07 2.24
C ASP A 205 -12.66 -10.87 3.53
N GLY A 206 -13.28 -10.24 4.54
CA GLY A 206 -13.39 -10.75 5.90
C GLY A 206 -14.36 -11.92 6.08
N ALA A 207 -15.15 -11.87 7.16
CA ALA A 207 -15.97 -12.99 7.61
C ALA A 207 -17.00 -13.44 6.56
N LEU A 208 -17.24 -14.76 6.53
CA LEU A 208 -18.40 -15.35 5.86
C LEU A 208 -19.62 -15.13 6.75
N LEU A 209 -20.74 -14.71 6.18
CA LEU A 209 -21.93 -14.27 6.90
C LEU A 209 -23.13 -15.17 6.61
N TYR A 210 -23.88 -15.50 7.65
CA TYR A 210 -25.16 -16.18 7.49
C TYR A 210 -26.17 -15.24 6.84
N ASP A 211 -26.62 -15.59 5.64
CA ASP A 211 -27.78 -14.95 5.00
C ASP A 211 -29.05 -15.81 5.15
N PRO A 212 -30.05 -15.40 5.96
CA PRO A 212 -31.30 -16.14 6.11
C PRO A 212 -32.13 -16.23 4.83
N ARG A 213 -31.91 -15.32 3.85
CA ARG A 213 -32.56 -15.41 2.53
C ARG A 213 -32.08 -16.61 1.74
N LYS A 214 -30.92 -17.15 2.09
CA LYS A 214 -30.29 -18.31 1.47
C LYS A 214 -30.44 -19.59 2.30
N ASP A 215 -31.28 -19.60 3.33
CA ASP A 215 -31.54 -20.77 4.17
C ASP A 215 -32.95 -21.30 3.95
N SER A 216 -33.06 -22.40 3.20
CA SER A 216 -34.34 -23.07 2.93
C SER A 216 -35.05 -23.61 4.18
N THR A 217 -34.36 -23.73 5.32
CA THR A 217 -34.96 -24.18 6.59
C THR A 217 -35.51 -23.03 7.43
N GLN A 218 -35.21 -21.77 7.06
CA GLN A 218 -35.62 -20.57 7.78
C GLN A 218 -36.47 -19.61 6.93
N GLY A 219 -37.11 -20.13 5.87
CA GLY A 219 -38.00 -19.37 4.98
C GLY A 219 -37.30 -18.68 3.79
N GLY A 220 -35.98 -18.83 3.65
CA GLY A 220 -35.23 -18.43 2.47
C GLY A 220 -35.20 -19.50 1.38
N SER A 221 -34.29 -19.35 0.42
CA SER A 221 -34.03 -20.29 -0.68
C SER A 221 -32.53 -20.47 -0.85
N GLY A 222 -31.99 -21.63 -0.44
CA GLY A 222 -30.57 -21.96 -0.61
C GLY A 222 -30.03 -22.95 0.41
N SER A 223 -28.71 -23.10 0.40
CA SER A 223 -27.96 -24.10 1.18
C SER A 223 -27.41 -23.58 2.51
N HIS A 224 -27.55 -22.29 2.83
CA HIS A 224 -27.06 -21.76 4.10
C HIS A 224 -27.76 -22.44 5.27
N ARG A 225 -27.06 -22.69 6.37
CA ARG A 225 -27.62 -23.16 7.65
C ARG A 225 -26.99 -22.36 8.78
N TYR A 226 -27.82 -21.77 9.65
CA TYR A 226 -27.31 -20.93 10.74
C TYR A 226 -26.41 -21.69 11.74
N ASN A 227 -26.51 -23.02 11.80
CA ASN A 227 -25.69 -23.87 12.67
C ASN A 227 -24.48 -24.49 11.95
N ASN A 228 -24.25 -24.17 10.68
CA ASN A 228 -23.11 -24.67 9.91
C ASN A 228 -22.40 -23.51 9.18
N PRO A 229 -21.38 -22.88 9.80
CA PRO A 229 -20.64 -21.78 9.21
C PRO A 229 -19.94 -22.09 7.87
N ASN A 230 -19.71 -23.37 7.54
CA ASN A 230 -19.12 -23.76 6.25
C ASN A 230 -20.07 -23.55 5.07
N THR A 231 -21.36 -23.32 5.33
CA THR A 231 -22.36 -23.02 4.30
C THR A 231 -22.50 -21.53 4.01
N TRP A 232 -21.89 -20.67 4.82
CA TRP A 232 -22.00 -19.22 4.69
C TRP A 232 -21.05 -18.71 3.61
N GLU A 233 -21.34 -17.52 3.09
CA GLU A 233 -20.57 -16.89 2.01
C GLU A 233 -20.16 -15.47 2.41
N PHE A 234 -19.21 -14.89 1.66
CA PHE A 234 -18.80 -13.51 1.85
C PHE A 234 -19.90 -12.52 1.48
N SER A 235 -20.07 -11.46 2.29
CA SER A 235 -20.97 -10.36 1.97
C SER A 235 -20.49 -9.04 2.60
N THR A 236 -20.76 -7.94 1.90
CA THR A 236 -20.56 -6.56 2.38
C THR A 236 -21.86 -5.91 2.88
N ASN A 237 -22.95 -6.68 3.00
CA ASN A 237 -24.25 -6.21 3.45
C ASN A 237 -24.26 -5.96 4.97
N LEU A 238 -24.47 -4.71 5.37
CA LEU A 238 -24.33 -4.28 6.76
C LEU A 238 -25.40 -4.87 7.71
N ALA A 239 -26.60 -5.21 7.21
CA ALA A 239 -27.60 -5.89 8.03
C ALA A 239 -27.17 -7.33 8.38
N LEU A 240 -26.54 -8.03 7.44
CA LEU A 240 -26.00 -9.37 7.70
C LEU A 240 -24.78 -9.32 8.64
N MET A 241 -23.92 -8.31 8.51
CA MET A 241 -22.84 -8.06 9.47
C MET A 241 -23.39 -7.85 10.89
N ARG A 242 -24.46 -7.06 11.01
CA ARG A 242 -25.10 -6.77 12.29
C ARG A 242 -25.75 -8.01 12.92
N LEU A 243 -26.42 -8.83 12.10
CA LEU A 243 -26.98 -10.11 12.52
C LEU A 243 -25.88 -11.05 13.03
N TRP A 244 -24.81 -11.21 12.24
CA TRP A 244 -23.65 -12.01 12.64
C TRP A 244 -23.09 -11.52 13.97
N HIS A 245 -22.91 -10.20 14.14
CA HIS A 245 -22.38 -9.64 15.37
C HIS A 245 -23.27 -9.89 16.60
N LEU A 246 -24.60 -9.83 16.47
CA LEU A 246 -25.51 -10.20 17.57
C LEU A 246 -25.36 -11.67 17.98
N CYS A 247 -25.15 -12.56 17.02
CA CYS A 247 -25.08 -14.00 17.28
C CYS A 247 -23.67 -14.51 17.59
N HIS A 248 -22.63 -13.72 17.31
CA HIS A 248 -21.23 -14.13 17.48
C HIS A 248 -20.74 -13.91 18.93
N PRO A 249 -19.83 -14.76 19.46
CA PRO A 249 -19.26 -14.60 20.80
C PRO A 249 -18.57 -13.26 21.10
N VAL A 250 -18.03 -12.59 20.08
CA VAL A 250 -17.40 -11.25 20.22
C VAL A 250 -18.38 -10.09 20.08
N GLY A 251 -19.67 -10.37 19.99
CA GLY A 251 -20.73 -9.37 20.00
C GLY A 251 -21.79 -9.72 21.04
N GLY A 252 -23.00 -10.02 20.59
CA GLY A 252 -24.14 -10.26 21.48
C GLY A 252 -24.25 -11.69 22.05
N LYS A 253 -23.55 -12.67 21.44
CA LYS A 253 -23.62 -14.10 21.79
C LYS A 253 -25.05 -14.65 21.89
N MET A 254 -25.97 -14.11 21.09
CA MET A 254 -27.36 -14.56 21.04
C MET A 254 -27.51 -15.80 20.14
N ALA A 255 -28.53 -16.61 20.39
CA ALA A 255 -28.88 -17.70 19.51
C ALA A 255 -29.63 -17.17 18.27
N TYR A 256 -29.37 -17.72 17.08
CA TYR A 256 -30.09 -17.33 15.86
C TYR A 256 -31.61 -17.58 15.98
N GLU A 257 -32.00 -18.56 16.77
CA GLU A 257 -33.39 -18.91 17.07
C GLU A 257 -34.15 -17.78 17.78
N ASN A 258 -33.43 -16.93 18.53
CA ASN A 258 -33.96 -15.75 19.20
C ASN A 258 -34.13 -14.57 18.24
N MET A 259 -33.63 -14.66 17.00
CA MET A 259 -33.80 -13.62 15.98
C MET A 259 -35.13 -13.83 15.25
N TYR A 260 -35.85 -12.75 15.00
CA TYR A 260 -36.99 -12.77 14.08
C TYR A 260 -36.49 -12.60 12.64
N LEU A 261 -36.06 -13.70 12.03
CA LEU A 261 -35.39 -13.71 10.73
C LEU A 261 -36.13 -13.00 9.58
N PRO A 262 -37.48 -12.95 9.50
CA PRO A 262 -38.16 -12.17 8.47
C PRO A 262 -37.81 -10.67 8.46
N ASP A 263 -37.60 -10.05 9.62
CA ASP A 263 -37.15 -8.65 9.70
C ASP A 263 -35.72 -8.49 9.18
N TRP A 264 -34.84 -9.45 9.52
CA TRP A 264 -33.45 -9.46 9.05
C TRP A 264 -33.35 -9.71 7.54
N ILE A 265 -34.22 -10.56 6.98
CA ILE A 265 -34.40 -10.73 5.54
C ILE A 265 -34.79 -9.40 4.88
N ASN A 266 -35.77 -8.68 5.46
CA ASN A 266 -36.16 -7.37 4.95
C ASN A 266 -35.00 -6.36 5.00
N ALA A 267 -34.30 -6.28 6.13
CA ALA A 267 -33.15 -5.39 6.28
C ALA A 267 -32.04 -5.70 5.26
N ALA A 268 -31.74 -6.99 5.02
CA ALA A 268 -30.77 -7.39 4.01
C ALA A 268 -31.22 -6.99 2.60
N ASN A 269 -32.51 -7.16 2.26
CA ASN A 269 -33.07 -6.72 0.98
C ASN A 269 -33.00 -5.19 0.79
N VAL A 270 -33.25 -4.41 1.85
CA VAL A 270 -33.13 -2.94 1.82
C VAL A 270 -31.68 -2.52 1.60
N CYS A 271 -30.73 -3.18 2.26
CA CYS A 271 -29.31 -2.93 2.04
C CYS A 271 -28.89 -3.21 0.58
N ASP A 272 -29.47 -4.24 -0.05
CA ASP A 272 -29.19 -4.65 -1.44
C ASP A 272 -29.94 -3.84 -2.51
N GLN A 273 -30.76 -2.85 -2.13
CA GLN A 273 -31.41 -1.96 -3.10
C GLN A 273 -30.35 -1.20 -3.91
N ASN A 274 -30.59 -1.04 -5.21
CA ASN A 274 -29.74 -0.24 -6.08
C ASN A 274 -30.01 1.25 -5.85
N VAL A 275 -28.95 2.04 -5.71
CA VAL A 275 -28.99 3.50 -5.68
C VAL A 275 -28.08 4.06 -6.76
N THR A 276 -28.47 5.21 -7.32
CA THR A 276 -27.67 5.91 -8.34
C THR A 276 -26.72 6.88 -7.65
N ASN A 277 -25.47 6.93 -8.11
CA ASN A 277 -24.47 7.91 -7.67
C ASN A 277 -24.42 9.14 -8.60
N ARG A 278 -23.67 10.18 -8.22
CA ARG A 278 -23.61 11.45 -8.99
C ARG A 278 -23.13 11.26 -10.43
N ALA A 279 -22.28 10.26 -10.67
CA ALA A 279 -21.74 9.94 -11.99
C ALA A 279 -22.72 9.10 -12.84
N GLY A 280 -23.93 8.81 -12.34
CA GLY A 280 -24.93 7.98 -13.01
C GLY A 280 -24.69 6.47 -12.85
N GLY A 281 -23.63 6.06 -12.14
CA GLY A 281 -23.36 4.67 -11.80
C GLY A 281 -24.35 4.13 -10.75
N THR A 282 -24.38 2.81 -10.61
CA THR A 282 -25.21 2.13 -9.60
C THR A 282 -24.34 1.51 -8.52
N GLU A 283 -24.73 1.71 -7.26
CA GLU A 283 -24.15 1.02 -6.11
C GLU A 283 -25.26 0.49 -5.19
N LYS A 284 -24.88 -0.33 -4.20
CA LYS A 284 -25.83 -0.88 -3.23
C LYS A 284 -26.07 0.08 -2.08
N ARG A 285 -27.31 0.08 -1.57
CA ARG A 285 -27.79 1.08 -0.62
C ARG A 285 -26.97 1.10 0.68
N TYR A 286 -26.81 -0.02 1.36
CA TYR A 286 -26.10 -0.06 2.65
C TYR A 286 -25.08 -1.20 2.68
N HIS A 287 -23.97 -0.97 2.00
CA HIS A 287 -22.82 -1.86 1.99
C HIS A 287 -21.59 -1.16 2.57
N GLY A 288 -20.67 -1.96 3.07
CA GLY A 288 -19.47 -1.45 3.71
C GLY A 288 -18.54 -2.53 4.19
N GLY A 289 -17.59 -2.12 5.03
CA GLY A 289 -16.64 -2.99 5.67
C GLY A 289 -15.80 -2.24 6.69
N PHE A 290 -15.51 -2.90 7.80
CA PHE A 290 -14.64 -2.38 8.86
C PHE A 290 -14.09 -3.53 9.68
N TRP A 291 -13.23 -3.21 10.64
CA TRP A 291 -12.69 -4.18 11.57
C TRP A 291 -12.72 -3.63 12.99
N PHE A 292 -12.69 -4.54 13.95
CA PHE A 292 -12.65 -4.23 15.38
C PHE A 292 -11.87 -5.34 16.10
N ARG A 293 -11.44 -5.11 17.33
CA ARG A 293 -10.79 -6.13 18.16
C ARG A 293 -11.79 -6.77 19.11
N ALA A 294 -11.55 -8.00 19.51
CA ALA A 294 -12.42 -8.71 20.46
C ALA A 294 -12.57 -8.00 21.82
N SER A 295 -11.64 -7.11 22.15
CA SER A 295 -11.67 -6.26 23.34
C SER A 295 -12.46 -4.96 23.18
N ASN A 296 -12.91 -4.60 21.97
CA ASN A 296 -13.78 -3.43 21.79
C ASN A 296 -15.16 -3.67 22.41
N ASP A 297 -15.82 -2.60 22.86
CA ASP A 297 -17.16 -2.66 23.42
C ASP A 297 -18.17 -3.13 22.34
N PRO A 298 -18.84 -4.29 22.51
CA PRO A 298 -19.81 -4.78 21.54
C PRO A 298 -20.94 -3.78 21.24
N ILE A 299 -21.31 -2.93 22.20
CA ILE A 299 -22.35 -1.91 21.99
C ILE A 299 -21.87 -0.87 20.99
N GLU A 300 -20.60 -0.46 21.08
CA GLU A 300 -20.01 0.52 20.16
C GLU A 300 -19.87 -0.05 18.75
N VAL A 301 -19.37 -1.29 18.64
CA VAL A 301 -19.27 -2.02 17.36
C VAL A 301 -20.64 -2.18 16.70
N GLY A 302 -21.65 -2.58 17.48
CA GLY A 302 -23.04 -2.66 17.03
C GLY A 302 -23.57 -1.31 16.52
N ARG A 303 -23.30 -0.23 17.26
CA ARG A 303 -23.72 1.13 16.90
C ARG A 303 -23.14 1.60 15.57
N ILE A 304 -21.90 1.24 15.24
CA ILE A 304 -21.28 1.58 13.94
C ILE A 304 -22.09 0.97 12.80
N MET A 305 -22.46 -0.30 12.89
CA MET A 305 -23.27 -0.98 11.86
C MET A 305 -24.71 -0.47 11.82
N ASP A 306 -25.32 -0.25 12.99
CA ASP A 306 -26.68 0.29 13.12
C ASP A 306 -26.76 1.69 12.50
N GLU A 307 -25.77 2.54 12.77
CA GLU A 307 -25.65 3.86 12.17
C GLU A 307 -25.38 3.76 10.66
N ALA A 308 -24.45 2.92 10.20
CA ALA A 308 -24.14 2.82 8.78
C ALA A 308 -25.37 2.38 7.94
N ALA A 309 -26.13 1.38 8.39
CA ALA A 309 -27.29 0.85 7.66
C ALA A 309 -28.66 1.40 8.11
N GLU A 310 -28.69 2.41 8.98
CA GLU A 310 -29.93 2.98 9.53
C GLU A 310 -30.83 1.94 10.22
N LEU A 311 -30.23 0.95 10.88
CA LEU A 311 -30.93 -0.13 11.56
C LEU A 311 -31.41 0.32 12.93
N VAL A 312 -32.61 -0.13 13.31
CA VAL A 312 -33.11 -0.02 14.68
C VAL A 312 -33.45 -1.41 15.19
N VAL A 313 -32.58 -1.97 16.01
CA VAL A 313 -32.78 -3.27 16.66
C VAL A 313 -33.77 -3.12 17.82
N TYR A 314 -34.73 -4.03 17.91
CA TYR A 314 -35.78 -3.97 18.93
C TYR A 314 -36.24 -5.37 19.35
N GLU A 315 -36.79 -5.47 20.55
CA GLU A 315 -37.45 -6.69 21.02
C GLU A 315 -38.91 -6.68 20.58
N ARG A 316 -39.37 -7.79 19.96
CA ARG A 316 -40.75 -7.98 19.55
C ARG A 316 -41.60 -8.50 20.71
N ALA A 317 -42.92 -8.41 20.57
CA ALA A 317 -43.88 -8.92 21.56
C ALA A 317 -43.71 -10.41 21.92
N ASN A 318 -43.08 -11.21 21.07
CA ASN A 318 -42.81 -12.63 21.30
C ASN A 318 -41.42 -12.90 21.89
N GLY A 319 -40.70 -11.86 22.36
CA GLY A 319 -39.36 -11.96 22.93
C GLY A 319 -38.24 -12.17 21.92
N LYS A 320 -38.54 -12.25 20.61
CA LYS A 320 -37.52 -12.33 19.57
C LYS A 320 -36.97 -10.96 19.23
N ILE A 321 -35.72 -10.92 18.79
CA ILE A 321 -35.05 -9.70 18.35
C ILE A 321 -35.33 -9.45 16.87
N GLY A 322 -36.03 -8.35 16.59
CA GLY A 322 -36.29 -7.84 15.26
C GLY A 322 -35.40 -6.65 14.92
N VAL A 323 -35.49 -6.20 13.67
CA VAL A 323 -34.77 -5.03 13.18
C VAL A 323 -35.67 -4.23 12.22
N HIS A 324 -35.75 -2.93 12.42
CA HIS A 324 -36.27 -2.04 11.39
C HIS A 324 -35.14 -1.68 10.44
N ALA A 325 -35.36 -1.92 9.14
CA ALA A 325 -34.44 -1.53 8.10
C ALA A 325 -34.35 -0.01 7.94
N GLY A 326 -33.29 0.45 7.29
CA GLY A 326 -33.06 1.85 6.93
C GLY A 326 -33.93 2.37 5.80
N GLU A 327 -35.25 2.17 5.90
CA GLU A 327 -36.24 2.58 4.91
C GLU A 327 -37.44 3.28 5.56
N PHE A 328 -38.24 3.96 4.73
CA PHE A 328 -39.53 4.50 5.18
C PHE A 328 -40.57 3.38 5.12
N VAL A 329 -41.24 3.13 6.24
CA VAL A 329 -42.41 2.25 6.30
C VAL A 329 -43.61 3.11 6.65
N THR A 330 -44.66 3.03 5.84
CA THR A 330 -45.92 3.73 6.11
C THR A 330 -46.43 3.32 7.50
N PRO A 331 -46.70 4.28 8.41
CA PRO A 331 -47.20 3.95 9.73
C PRO A 331 -48.53 3.20 9.67
N ASP A 332 -48.65 2.12 10.44
CA ASP A 332 -49.88 1.36 10.62
C ASP A 332 -50.63 1.74 11.92
N VAL A 333 -50.00 2.52 12.80
CA VAL A 333 -50.61 3.08 14.00
C VAL A 333 -50.93 4.55 13.78
N ARG A 334 -52.18 4.94 14.05
CA ARG A 334 -52.67 6.32 13.96
C ARG A 334 -53.24 6.78 15.31
N LEU A 335 -52.59 7.77 15.93
CA LEU A 335 -53.07 8.43 17.13
C LEU A 335 -53.86 9.69 16.77
N THR A 336 -55.05 9.83 17.34
CA THR A 336 -55.86 11.05 17.23
C THR A 336 -55.83 11.86 18.52
N ALA A 337 -56.33 13.10 18.48
CA ALA A 337 -56.42 13.96 19.67
C ALA A 337 -57.18 13.29 20.84
N GLU A 338 -58.16 12.43 20.56
CA GLU A 338 -58.94 11.71 21.58
C GLU A 338 -58.10 10.65 22.33
N ASN A 339 -57.05 10.13 21.69
CA ASN A 339 -56.19 9.10 22.26
C ASN A 339 -55.00 9.68 23.03
N VAL A 340 -54.86 11.01 23.12
CA VAL A 340 -53.65 11.68 23.62
C VAL A 340 -53.95 12.46 24.89
N PHE A 341 -53.38 12.03 26.01
CA PHE A 341 -53.46 12.74 27.29
C PHE A 341 -52.64 14.03 27.30
N SER A 342 -51.44 13.99 26.75
CA SER A 342 -50.59 15.18 26.65
C SER A 342 -49.67 15.11 25.44
N ILE A 343 -49.40 16.28 24.86
CA ILE A 343 -48.50 16.41 23.73
C ILE A 343 -47.72 17.72 23.84
N ARG A 344 -46.40 17.63 23.63
CA ARG A 344 -45.50 18.78 23.53
C ARG A 344 -44.88 18.79 22.15
N VAL A 345 -44.99 19.92 21.46
CA VAL A 345 -44.39 20.12 20.14
C VAL A 345 -43.35 21.23 20.22
N ASP A 346 -42.09 20.89 20.00
CA ASP A 346 -40.99 21.86 19.86
C ASP A 346 -40.71 22.09 18.38
N LYS A 347 -40.81 23.36 17.95
CA LYS A 347 -40.52 23.73 16.56
C LYS A 347 -39.02 23.61 16.20
N ASN A 348 -38.15 23.38 17.19
CA ASN A 348 -36.70 23.24 17.05
C ASN A 348 -36.04 24.43 16.32
N LYS A 349 -36.43 25.67 16.67
CA LYS A 349 -35.90 26.89 16.03
C LYS A 349 -34.64 27.47 16.67
N ARG A 350 -34.13 26.85 17.75
CA ARG A 350 -32.99 27.38 18.51
C ARG A 350 -31.71 27.15 17.70
N ARG A 351 -30.88 28.19 17.53
CA ARG A 351 -29.60 28.11 16.79
C ARG A 351 -28.66 27.06 17.38
N ALA A 352 -28.63 26.93 18.71
CA ALA A 352 -27.83 25.93 19.43
C ALA A 352 -28.24 24.46 19.17
N ALA A 353 -29.44 24.21 18.63
CA ALA A 353 -29.94 22.86 18.40
C ALA A 353 -29.94 22.45 16.92
N THR A 354 -29.80 23.40 16.01
CA THR A 354 -29.99 23.23 14.56
C THR A 354 -28.70 23.49 13.81
N VAL A 355 -28.53 22.82 12.66
CA VAL A 355 -27.30 22.88 11.85
C VAL A 355 -27.58 23.48 10.49
N LEU A 356 -26.59 24.19 9.94
CA LEU A 356 -26.57 24.72 8.58
C LEU A 356 -25.89 23.76 7.59
N GLY A 357 -25.08 22.83 8.09
CA GLY A 357 -24.51 21.76 7.28
C GLY A 357 -23.98 20.59 8.10
N VAL A 358 -23.72 19.48 7.42
CA VAL A 358 -23.10 18.29 7.98
C VAL A 358 -21.86 17.96 7.15
N ARG A 359 -20.69 17.89 7.79
CA ARG A 359 -19.44 17.40 7.21
C ARG A 359 -19.43 15.87 7.30
N GLY A 360 -18.94 15.18 6.29
CA GLY A 360 -18.93 13.73 6.23
C GLY A 360 -17.52 13.20 6.06
N ARG A 361 -17.22 12.04 6.64
CA ARG A 361 -15.99 11.29 6.39
C ARG A 361 -16.30 9.84 6.06
N TYR A 362 -15.60 9.31 5.07
CA TYR A 362 -15.77 7.93 4.62
C TYR A 362 -14.43 7.32 4.21
N VAL A 363 -14.40 6.00 4.10
CA VAL A 363 -13.22 5.25 3.68
C VAL A 363 -13.20 5.15 2.15
N ASN A 364 -12.22 5.75 1.49
CA ASN A 364 -12.13 5.72 0.04
C ASN A 364 -11.40 4.46 -0.45
N THR A 365 -12.17 3.50 -0.96
CA THR A 365 -11.62 2.22 -1.44
C THR A 365 -10.80 2.34 -2.73
N SER A 366 -10.95 3.43 -3.49
CA SER A 366 -10.16 3.70 -4.70
C SER A 366 -8.79 4.32 -4.41
N LYS A 367 -8.62 4.88 -3.20
CA LYS A 367 -7.39 5.51 -2.71
C LYS A 367 -6.78 4.68 -1.57
N ASP A 368 -6.72 3.37 -1.79
CA ASP A 368 -6.14 2.41 -0.85
C ASP A 368 -6.70 2.48 0.59
N TYR A 369 -8.01 2.73 0.71
CA TYR A 369 -8.79 2.70 1.96
C TYR A 369 -8.41 3.79 2.98
N ILE A 370 -7.86 4.92 2.53
CA ILE A 370 -7.68 6.10 3.40
C ILE A 370 -9.02 6.77 3.72
N THR A 371 -9.08 7.47 4.85
CA THR A 371 -10.26 8.26 5.23
C THR A 371 -10.24 9.62 4.56
N GLU A 372 -11.31 9.98 3.85
CA GLU A 372 -11.43 11.28 3.16
C GLU A 372 -12.71 12.02 3.55
N ASP A 373 -12.69 13.33 3.36
CA ASP A 373 -13.85 14.19 3.55
C ASP A 373 -14.81 14.05 2.35
N ALA A 374 -16.09 13.82 2.65
CA ALA A 374 -17.17 13.91 1.68
C ALA A 374 -17.56 15.38 1.45
N ALA A 375 -18.27 15.66 0.34
CA ALA A 375 -18.88 16.97 0.12
C ALA A 375 -19.74 17.40 1.33
N ILE A 376 -19.80 18.70 1.62
CA ILE A 376 -20.62 19.18 2.74
C ILE A 376 -22.09 19.14 2.33
N TYR A 377 -22.93 18.44 3.10
CA TYR A 377 -24.37 18.49 2.91
C TYR A 377 -24.94 19.72 3.62
N GLY A 378 -25.56 20.63 2.87
CA GLY A 378 -26.08 21.92 3.36
C GLY A 378 -25.17 23.10 2.99
N GLN A 379 -25.47 24.28 3.51
CA GLN A 379 -24.77 25.52 3.16
C GLN A 379 -24.33 26.28 4.41
N PRO A 380 -23.32 25.79 5.15
CA PRO A 380 -22.84 26.45 6.36
C PRO A 380 -22.16 27.79 6.10
N TYR A 381 -21.78 28.09 4.85
CA TYR A 381 -21.05 29.31 4.46
C TYR A 381 -21.88 30.23 3.56
N ALA A 382 -23.22 30.12 3.57
CA ALA A 382 -24.09 30.94 2.72
C ALA A 382 -24.06 32.44 3.07
N VAL A 383 -23.66 32.78 4.29
CA VAL A 383 -23.56 34.16 4.79
C VAL A 383 -22.10 34.44 5.13
N VAL A 384 -21.53 35.44 4.45
CA VAL A 384 -20.20 35.97 4.75
C VAL A 384 -20.21 36.52 6.19
N ASP A 385 -19.23 36.14 7.00
CA ASP A 385 -19.08 36.50 8.42
C ASP A 385 -20.12 35.92 9.40
N ASP A 386 -20.82 34.84 9.05
CA ASP A 386 -21.59 34.06 10.05
C ASP A 386 -20.64 33.30 10.99
N SER A 387 -20.33 33.91 12.14
CA SER A 387 -19.45 33.35 13.17
C SER A 387 -20.11 32.24 14.00
N THR A 388 -21.29 31.73 13.64
CA THR A 388 -22.07 30.84 14.52
C THR A 388 -21.74 29.34 14.42
N GLU A 389 -20.77 28.93 13.60
CA GLU A 389 -20.28 27.53 13.43
C GLU A 389 -21.35 26.44 13.69
N ARG A 390 -22.41 26.44 12.87
CA ARG A 390 -23.54 25.49 13.00
C ARG A 390 -23.35 24.25 12.14
N THR A 391 -22.26 23.54 12.33
CA THR A 391 -21.97 22.27 11.62
C THR A 391 -21.94 21.08 12.55
N ARG A 392 -22.23 19.89 12.01
CA ARG A 392 -21.98 18.60 12.67
C ARG A 392 -21.09 17.75 11.79
N THR A 393 -20.28 16.87 12.38
CA THR A 393 -19.52 15.86 11.65
C THR A 393 -20.23 14.52 11.75
N PHE A 394 -20.40 13.85 10.61
CA PHE A 394 -20.79 12.47 10.50
C PHE A 394 -19.57 11.66 10.05
N GLU A 395 -19.18 10.67 10.83
CA GLU A 395 -18.05 9.80 10.55
C GLU A 395 -18.42 8.38 10.97
N ASN A 396 -18.15 7.42 10.10
CA ASN A 396 -18.45 6.01 10.36
C ASN A 396 -17.46 5.12 9.61
N ALA A 397 -16.70 4.30 10.35
CA ALA A 397 -15.63 3.46 9.82
C ALA A 397 -16.11 2.36 8.85
N ALA A 398 -17.40 2.01 8.86
CA ALA A 398 -17.94 0.99 7.97
C ALA A 398 -18.32 1.54 6.58
N ILE A 399 -18.44 2.86 6.41
CA ILE A 399 -18.91 3.46 5.16
C ILE A 399 -17.74 3.65 4.20
N GLN A 400 -17.88 3.04 3.03
CA GLN A 400 -16.81 2.91 2.03
C GLN A 400 -17.09 3.60 0.68
N SER A 401 -18.16 4.41 0.61
CA SER A 401 -18.49 5.19 -0.58
C SER A 401 -18.99 6.58 -0.24
N HIS A 402 -18.67 7.54 -1.11
CA HIS A 402 -19.08 8.92 -0.99
C HIS A 402 -20.61 9.07 -0.96
N ASN A 403 -21.31 8.46 -1.93
CA ASN A 403 -22.77 8.49 -2.01
C ASN A 403 -23.45 7.95 -0.74
N HIS A 404 -22.94 6.85 -0.18
CA HIS A 404 -23.45 6.30 1.07
C HIS A 404 -23.26 7.31 2.22
N CYS A 405 -22.08 7.93 2.34
CA CYS A 405 -21.83 9.00 3.30
C CYS A 405 -22.79 10.20 3.11
N GLN A 406 -23.05 10.62 1.87
CA GLN A 406 -23.96 11.74 1.58
C GLN A 406 -25.40 11.48 1.99
N ARG A 407 -25.91 10.27 1.73
CA ARG A 407 -27.24 9.85 2.19
C ARG A 407 -27.34 9.91 3.72
N LYS A 408 -26.25 9.55 4.41
CA LYS A 408 -26.16 9.63 5.87
C LYS A 408 -26.05 11.06 6.39
N GLN A 409 -25.31 11.93 5.71
CA GLN A 409 -25.24 13.37 6.02
C GLN A 409 -26.61 14.02 5.85
N LYS A 410 -27.36 13.70 4.79
CA LYS A 410 -28.74 14.14 4.59
C LYS A 410 -29.64 13.76 5.76
N LEU A 411 -29.66 12.48 6.14
CA LEU A 411 -30.47 12.00 7.27
C LEU A 411 -30.08 12.72 8.57
N THR A 412 -28.78 12.89 8.81
CA THR A 412 -28.26 13.61 9.97
C THR A 412 -28.72 15.07 9.98
N PHE A 413 -28.67 15.74 8.83
CA PHE A 413 -29.11 17.12 8.65
C PHE A 413 -30.62 17.27 8.90
N VAL A 414 -31.44 16.41 8.27
CA VAL A 414 -32.89 16.43 8.42
C VAL A 414 -33.28 16.19 9.88
N ARG A 415 -32.71 15.18 10.54
CA ARG A 415 -33.03 14.86 11.94
C ARG A 415 -32.58 15.93 12.92
N ALA A 416 -31.42 16.56 12.70
CA ALA A 416 -30.95 17.66 13.53
C ALA A 416 -31.88 18.88 13.47
N ASN A 417 -32.49 19.13 12.31
CA ASN A 417 -33.34 20.28 12.05
C ASN A 417 -34.85 20.00 12.21
N ALA A 418 -35.26 18.74 12.38
CA ALA A 418 -36.66 18.36 12.49
C ALA A 418 -37.35 18.91 13.74
N ARG A 419 -38.66 19.14 13.65
CA ARG A 419 -39.52 19.46 14.80
C ARG A 419 -39.58 18.25 15.72
N LYS A 420 -39.54 18.48 17.04
CA LYS A 420 -39.58 17.43 18.05
C LYS A 420 -40.97 17.34 18.66
N VAL A 421 -41.41 16.13 18.97
CA VAL A 421 -42.70 15.88 19.61
C VAL A 421 -42.54 14.88 20.75
N SER A 422 -43.22 15.13 21.86
CA SER A 422 -43.35 14.19 22.98
C SER A 422 -44.83 13.94 23.23
N ILE A 423 -45.22 12.67 23.32
CA ILE A 423 -46.61 12.24 23.37
C ILE A 423 -46.79 11.32 24.58
N VAL A 424 -47.88 11.52 25.31
CA VAL A 424 -48.44 10.56 26.27
C VAL A 424 -49.83 10.22 25.77
N ALA A 425 -50.02 8.96 25.34
CA ALA A 425 -51.26 8.44 24.79
C ALA A 425 -51.88 7.38 25.68
N ASP A 426 -53.15 7.10 25.44
CA ASP A 426 -53.90 6.02 26.07
C ASP A 426 -53.43 4.66 25.53
N TYR A 427 -52.99 3.78 26.45
CA TYR A 427 -52.54 2.43 26.12
C TYR A 427 -53.68 1.53 25.62
N THR A 428 -54.93 1.87 25.94
CA THR A 428 -56.12 1.13 25.49
C THR A 428 -56.61 1.54 24.11
N ALA A 429 -56.11 2.67 23.57
CA ALA A 429 -56.47 3.12 22.24
C ALA A 429 -56.07 2.08 21.16
N ASP A 430 -56.86 2.04 20.09
CA ASP A 430 -56.62 1.09 19.01
C ASP A 430 -55.22 1.29 18.40
N GLY A 431 -54.53 0.17 18.15
CA GLY A 431 -53.14 0.16 17.67
C GLY A 431 -52.06 0.67 18.65
N ALA A 432 -52.40 1.33 19.77
CA ALA A 432 -51.41 1.96 20.67
C ALA A 432 -50.44 0.95 21.28
N ARG A 433 -50.88 -0.29 21.52
CA ARG A 433 -50.04 -1.38 22.04
C ARG A 433 -48.94 -1.83 21.08
N ASN A 434 -49.07 -1.48 19.80
CA ASN A 434 -48.08 -1.83 18.77
C ASN A 434 -46.96 -0.78 18.65
N ILE A 435 -47.12 0.42 19.22
CA ILE A 435 -46.15 1.52 19.15
C ILE A 435 -44.72 1.12 19.55
N PRO A 436 -44.47 0.31 20.62
CA PRO A 436 -43.11 -0.12 20.99
C PRO A 436 -42.39 -0.91 19.88
N TYR A 437 -43.14 -1.46 18.93
CA TYR A 437 -42.64 -2.30 17.83
C TYR A 437 -42.69 -1.57 16.48
N ARG A 438 -42.80 -0.24 16.48
CA ARG A 438 -42.87 0.58 15.28
C ARG A 438 -41.84 1.69 15.32
N ARG A 439 -41.21 1.93 14.17
CA ARG A 439 -40.33 3.09 13.96
C ARG A 439 -41.10 4.38 13.68
N PHE A 440 -42.23 4.27 12.99
CA PHE A 440 -43.05 5.41 12.57
C PHE A 440 -44.49 5.27 13.05
N VAL A 441 -45.08 6.38 13.49
CA VAL A 441 -46.49 6.49 13.88
C VAL A 441 -47.13 7.73 13.24
N THR A 442 -48.40 7.65 12.89
CA THR A 442 -49.16 8.81 12.39
C THR A 442 -49.86 9.51 13.55
N VAL A 443 -49.76 10.84 13.61
CA VAL A 443 -50.41 11.67 14.62
C VAL A 443 -51.31 12.70 13.97
N HIS A 444 -52.60 12.62 14.27
CA HIS A 444 -53.60 13.59 13.85
C HIS A 444 -54.09 14.42 15.05
N TYR A 445 -53.44 15.57 15.25
CA TYR A 445 -53.78 16.56 16.27
C TYR A 445 -53.69 17.99 15.69
N PRO A 446 -54.65 18.42 14.83
CA PRO A 446 -54.54 19.65 14.05
C PRO A 446 -54.36 20.92 14.88
N SER A 447 -54.98 21.04 16.06
CA SER A 447 -54.82 22.20 16.96
C SER A 447 -53.42 22.34 17.55
N ARG A 448 -52.56 21.31 17.42
CA ARG A 448 -51.13 21.36 17.74
C ARG A 448 -50.23 21.46 16.50
N GLY A 449 -50.82 21.71 15.34
CA GLY A 449 -50.11 21.81 14.06
C GLY A 449 -49.54 20.49 13.58
N LEU A 450 -50.25 19.39 13.87
CA LEU A 450 -49.98 18.02 13.44
C LEU A 450 -51.22 17.49 12.70
N ALA A 451 -51.25 17.57 11.38
CA ALA A 451 -52.34 17.02 10.57
C ALA A 451 -51.81 15.85 9.76
N GLU A 452 -52.22 14.62 10.10
CA GLU A 452 -51.64 13.37 9.56
C GLU A 452 -50.09 13.38 9.58
N ALA A 453 -49.51 13.89 10.67
CA ALA A 453 -48.07 14.06 10.76
C ALA A 453 -47.40 12.72 11.07
N THR A 454 -46.41 12.33 10.27
CA THR A 454 -45.58 11.16 10.54
C THR A 454 -44.49 11.50 11.56
N VAL A 455 -44.43 10.71 12.63
CA VAL A 455 -43.43 10.83 13.69
C VAL A 455 -42.50 9.62 13.63
N GLU A 456 -41.21 9.85 13.40
CA GLU A 456 -40.16 8.86 13.65
C GLU A 456 -39.91 8.84 15.16
N ILE A 457 -40.07 7.68 15.80
CA ILE A 457 -39.82 7.51 17.23
C ILE A 457 -38.32 7.47 17.46
N THR A 458 -37.82 8.36 18.33
CA THR A 458 -36.38 8.50 18.61
C THR A 458 -36.03 8.24 20.07
N SER A 459 -37.03 8.02 20.94
CA SER A 459 -36.82 7.63 22.33
C SER A 459 -37.27 6.18 22.55
N SER A 460 -36.82 5.57 23.65
CA SER A 460 -37.47 4.38 24.16
C SER A 460 -38.93 4.67 24.47
N VAL A 461 -39.81 3.74 24.12
CA VAL A 461 -41.25 3.82 24.42
C VAL A 461 -41.45 3.31 25.84
N GLN A 462 -42.12 4.09 26.68
CA GLN A 462 -42.39 3.75 28.08
C GLN A 462 -43.87 3.37 28.23
N ILE A 463 -44.12 2.24 28.88
CA ILE A 463 -45.47 1.72 29.14
C ILE A 463 -45.73 1.77 30.65
N ASP A 464 -46.76 2.51 31.05
CA ASP A 464 -47.25 2.58 32.42
C ASP A 464 -48.60 1.87 32.50
N LEU A 465 -48.56 0.61 32.91
CA LEU A 465 -49.76 -0.23 33.03
C LEU A 465 -50.64 0.18 34.22
N ARG A 466 -50.11 0.91 35.21
CA ARG A 466 -50.91 1.37 36.36
C ARG A 466 -51.85 2.49 35.94
N ASN A 467 -51.36 3.40 35.10
CA ASN A 467 -52.13 4.53 34.59
C ASN A 467 -52.69 4.29 33.18
N MET A 468 -52.45 3.11 32.60
CA MET A 468 -52.81 2.75 31.21
C MET A 468 -52.31 3.78 30.19
N ARG A 469 -51.02 4.14 30.29
CA ARG A 469 -50.38 5.15 29.45
C ARG A 469 -49.22 4.58 28.65
N ILE A 470 -49.04 5.11 27.45
CA ILE A 470 -47.84 4.92 26.63
C ILE A 470 -47.21 6.28 26.34
N SER A 471 -45.89 6.39 26.50
CA SER A 471 -45.19 7.65 26.26
C SER A 471 -43.95 7.45 25.42
N PHE A 472 -43.73 8.39 24.50
CA PHE A 472 -42.59 8.38 23.58
C PHE A 472 -42.31 9.79 23.07
N SER A 473 -41.10 9.98 22.57
CA SER A 473 -40.68 11.19 21.87
C SER A 473 -40.12 10.83 20.50
N GLY A 474 -40.26 11.76 19.58
CA GLY A 474 -39.86 11.58 18.20
C GLY A 474 -39.67 12.89 17.48
N ILE A 475 -39.44 12.77 16.19
CA ILE A 475 -39.27 13.89 15.27
C ILE A 475 -40.25 13.77 14.11
N LEU A 476 -40.68 14.91 13.59
CA LEU A 476 -41.50 14.94 12.39
C LEU A 476 -40.64 14.67 11.17
N VAL A 477 -41.07 13.72 10.35
CA VAL A 477 -40.41 13.34 9.09
C VAL A 477 -41.45 13.25 7.98
N SER A 478 -40.98 13.29 6.72
CA SER A 478 -41.81 13.02 5.54
C SER A 478 -41.63 11.57 5.09
N SER A 479 -42.56 11.09 4.26
CA SER A 479 -42.41 9.81 3.54
C SER A 479 -41.19 9.79 2.61
N SER A 480 -40.71 10.95 2.21
CA SER A 480 -39.50 11.13 1.39
C SER A 480 -38.20 11.21 2.19
N LEU A 481 -38.20 10.95 3.51
CA LEU A 481 -37.02 11.04 4.39
C LEU A 481 -35.77 10.36 3.79
N TYR A 482 -36.00 9.22 3.13
CA TYR A 482 -34.97 8.36 2.56
C TYR A 482 -34.77 8.52 1.06
N ALA A 483 -35.53 9.39 0.39
CA ALA A 483 -35.31 9.71 -1.01
C ALA A 483 -34.02 10.52 -1.16
N PHE A 484 -33.21 10.24 -2.17
CA PHE A 484 -31.96 10.94 -2.42
C PHE A 484 -31.72 11.09 -3.92
N ASN A 485 -31.60 12.33 -4.39
CA ASN A 485 -31.28 12.64 -5.78
C ASN A 485 -29.79 12.97 -5.89
N ALA A 486 -28.99 11.98 -6.29
CA ALA A 486 -27.54 12.11 -6.35
C ALA A 486 -27.05 13.24 -7.28
N ALA A 487 -27.78 13.53 -8.37
CA ALA A 487 -27.41 14.57 -9.32
C ALA A 487 -27.41 15.99 -8.70
N THR A 488 -28.22 16.21 -7.66
CA THR A 488 -28.36 17.52 -7.01
C THR A 488 -27.91 17.54 -5.56
N GLU A 489 -27.91 16.40 -4.88
CA GLU A 489 -27.70 16.31 -3.42
C GLU A 489 -26.36 15.69 -3.02
N GLU A 490 -25.68 14.95 -3.88
CA GLU A 490 -24.42 14.26 -3.51
C GLU A 490 -23.22 15.21 -3.42
N GLY A 491 -23.18 16.25 -4.25
CA GLY A 491 -22.03 17.15 -4.31
C GLY A 491 -20.77 16.47 -4.84
N GLU A 492 -19.68 17.23 -4.93
CA GLU A 492 -18.37 16.78 -5.40
C GLU A 492 -17.46 16.53 -4.19
N PRO A 493 -16.88 15.33 -4.02
CA PRO A 493 -15.82 15.13 -3.04
C PRO A 493 -14.61 16.00 -3.39
N GLY A 494 -13.78 16.31 -2.39
CA GLY A 494 -12.53 17.04 -2.63
C GLY A 494 -11.55 16.22 -3.47
N GLU A 495 -10.61 16.90 -4.13
CA GLU A 495 -9.51 16.25 -4.84
C GLU A 495 -8.57 15.54 -3.85
N SER A 496 -8.19 14.32 -4.18
CA SER A 496 -7.19 13.55 -3.43
C SER A 496 -5.79 13.80 -4.01
N VAL A 497 -4.79 13.96 -3.15
CA VAL A 497 -3.39 14.04 -3.58
C VAL A 497 -2.84 12.63 -3.71
N GLU A 498 -2.32 12.28 -4.90
CA GLU A 498 -1.60 11.03 -5.10
C GLU A 498 -0.14 11.17 -4.59
N PRO A 499 0.38 10.18 -3.84
CA PRO A 499 1.80 10.12 -3.54
C PRO A 499 2.61 10.01 -4.84
N LEU A 500 3.67 10.82 -4.95
CA LEU A 500 4.62 10.69 -6.05
C LEU A 500 5.52 9.46 -5.80
N PRO A 501 5.80 8.66 -6.83
CA PRO A 501 6.79 7.59 -6.71
C PRO A 501 8.18 8.18 -6.47
N ASP A 502 9.05 7.42 -5.80
CA ASP A 502 10.47 7.76 -5.72
C ASP A 502 11.09 7.66 -7.13
N GLU A 503 11.76 8.73 -7.56
CA GLU A 503 12.42 8.80 -8.87
C GLU A 503 13.84 8.19 -8.84
N GLY A 504 14.34 7.85 -7.64
CA GLY A 504 15.66 7.27 -7.45
C GLY A 504 16.80 8.23 -7.79
N VAL A 505 18.01 7.68 -7.97
CA VAL A 505 19.19 8.48 -8.34
C VAL A 505 19.22 8.69 -9.86
N PRO A 506 19.32 9.94 -10.35
CA PRO A 506 19.30 10.23 -11.78
C PRO A 506 20.55 9.68 -12.50
N VAL A 507 20.36 9.22 -13.73
CA VAL A 507 21.48 8.79 -14.59
C VAL A 507 22.30 10.02 -15.01
N PRO A 508 23.64 9.98 -14.93
CA PRO A 508 24.48 11.10 -15.36
C PRO A 508 24.26 11.45 -16.84
N THR A 509 24.14 12.74 -17.15
CA THR A 509 24.04 13.24 -18.53
C THR A 509 25.33 13.87 -19.01
N SER A 510 25.49 13.96 -20.34
CA SER A 510 26.68 14.54 -20.99
C SER A 510 27.99 13.88 -20.55
N PHE A 511 27.97 12.56 -20.35
CA PHE A 511 29.15 11.80 -19.99
C PHE A 511 30.17 11.79 -21.14
N VAL A 512 31.35 12.36 -20.90
CA VAL A 512 32.44 12.48 -21.88
C VAL A 512 33.75 11.97 -21.26
N PRO A 513 34.11 10.70 -21.49
CA PRO A 513 35.44 10.19 -21.14
C PRO A 513 36.46 10.54 -22.23
N THR A 514 37.66 10.97 -21.83
CA THR A 514 38.76 11.32 -22.73
C THR A 514 40.06 10.67 -22.28
N ILE A 515 40.94 10.32 -23.23
CA ILE A 515 42.29 9.86 -22.92
C ILE A 515 43.18 11.08 -22.71
N GLN A 516 43.80 11.15 -21.53
CA GLN A 516 44.80 12.13 -21.17
C GLN A 516 46.11 11.42 -20.83
N THR A 517 47.20 12.18 -20.88
CA THR A 517 48.54 11.67 -20.66
C THR A 517 49.27 12.48 -19.61
N GLU A 518 50.17 11.84 -18.88
CA GLU A 518 51.09 12.52 -17.98
C GLU A 518 52.46 11.84 -17.96
N VAL A 519 53.47 12.63 -17.62
CA VAL A 519 54.86 12.16 -17.52
C VAL A 519 55.03 11.45 -16.18
N VAL A 520 55.47 10.19 -16.23
CA VAL A 520 55.81 9.37 -15.06
C VAL A 520 57.32 9.34 -14.84
N SER A 521 57.76 8.72 -13.73
CA SER A 521 59.18 8.63 -13.38
C SER A 521 60.01 8.03 -14.52
N GLY A 522 61.19 8.62 -14.77
CA GLY A 522 62.08 8.20 -15.87
C GLY A 522 61.76 8.81 -17.24
N GLY A 523 60.81 9.76 -17.33
CA GLY A 523 60.50 10.47 -18.58
C GLY A 523 59.59 9.71 -19.54
N ALA A 524 59.07 8.55 -19.13
CA ALA A 524 58.02 7.86 -19.85
C ALA A 524 56.67 8.59 -19.68
N THR A 525 55.77 8.44 -20.65
CA THR A 525 54.41 8.98 -20.56
C THR A 525 53.44 7.82 -20.36
N ALA A 526 52.38 8.03 -19.57
CA ALA A 526 51.33 7.04 -19.36
C ALA A 526 49.95 7.63 -19.68
N ALA A 527 49.06 6.79 -20.24
CA ALA A 527 47.68 7.16 -20.55
C ALA A 527 46.74 6.85 -19.38
N PHE A 528 45.73 7.69 -19.18
CA PHE A 528 44.60 7.47 -18.27
C PHE A 528 43.31 8.06 -18.85
N ILE A 529 42.16 7.61 -18.37
CA ILE A 529 40.87 8.22 -18.68
C ILE A 529 40.61 9.35 -17.70
N ASN A 530 40.33 10.55 -18.20
CA ASN A 530 39.65 11.60 -17.46
C ASN A 530 38.25 11.76 -18.02
N ALA A 531 37.24 11.49 -17.20
CA ALA A 531 35.86 11.61 -17.62
C ALA A 531 35.15 12.77 -16.92
N THR A 532 34.28 13.45 -17.66
CA THR A 532 33.49 14.59 -17.19
C THR A 532 32.00 14.37 -17.47
N TRP A 533 31.14 15.03 -16.70
CA TRP A 533 29.67 15.00 -16.86
C TRP A 533 29.06 16.30 -16.34
N ASP A 534 27.77 16.51 -16.59
CA ASP A 534 27.04 17.68 -16.08
C ASP A 534 26.85 17.59 -14.56
N PHE A 535 27.04 18.72 -13.87
CA PHE A 535 26.73 18.80 -12.44
C PHE A 535 25.23 18.57 -12.20
N VAL A 536 24.90 17.69 -11.24
CA VAL A 536 23.53 17.42 -10.83
C VAL A 536 23.27 17.91 -9.41
N ASP A 537 24.03 17.39 -8.43
CA ASP A 537 23.87 17.73 -7.00
C ASP A 537 25.20 17.51 -6.24
N GLU A 538 25.40 18.25 -5.14
CA GLU A 538 26.62 18.22 -4.33
C GLU A 538 26.77 16.95 -3.47
N THR A 539 25.68 16.20 -3.26
CA THR A 539 25.65 14.98 -2.45
C THR A 539 25.95 13.71 -3.25
N LEU A 540 25.92 13.79 -4.58
CA LEU A 540 26.12 12.64 -5.45
C LEU A 540 27.60 12.32 -5.65
N THR A 541 27.92 11.03 -5.61
CA THR A 541 29.21 10.48 -6.03
C THR A 541 29.03 9.68 -7.32
N TYR A 542 30.07 9.59 -8.15
CA TYR A 542 29.97 8.95 -9.45
C TYR A 542 30.99 7.83 -9.57
N GLU A 543 30.55 6.68 -10.06
CA GLU A 543 31.40 5.52 -10.29
C GLU A 543 31.65 5.37 -11.79
N MET A 544 32.91 5.52 -12.20
CA MET A 544 33.35 5.23 -13.56
C MET A 544 33.85 3.80 -13.64
N GLU A 545 33.22 3.01 -14.50
CA GLU A 545 33.62 1.64 -14.83
C GLU A 545 34.37 1.63 -16.15
N TYR A 546 35.48 0.89 -16.22
CA TYR A 546 36.24 0.69 -17.45
C TYR A 546 36.87 -0.70 -17.52
N ASP A 547 36.96 -1.23 -18.74
CA ASP A 547 37.50 -2.57 -19.02
C ASP A 547 38.03 -2.63 -20.46
N ARG A 548 39.00 -3.51 -20.74
CA ARG A 548 39.54 -3.68 -22.10
C ARG A 548 38.54 -4.45 -22.97
N THR A 549 38.42 -4.07 -24.23
CA THR A 549 37.54 -4.76 -25.20
C THR A 549 38.11 -6.12 -25.61
N SER A 550 39.44 -6.27 -25.56
CA SER A 550 40.16 -7.54 -25.72
C SER A 550 41.10 -7.82 -24.55
N GLY A 551 41.26 -9.10 -24.17
CA GLY A 551 42.20 -9.49 -23.13
C GLY A 551 41.88 -8.93 -21.74
N SER A 552 40.59 -8.78 -21.41
CA SER A 552 40.14 -8.28 -20.10
C SER A 552 40.80 -9.05 -18.94
N THR A 553 41.29 -8.31 -17.95
CA THR A 553 41.80 -8.83 -16.68
C THR A 553 40.80 -8.65 -15.54
N GLY A 554 39.55 -8.32 -15.87
CA GLY A 554 38.49 -7.95 -14.93
C GLY A 554 38.21 -6.45 -14.94
N VAL A 555 36.91 -6.13 -14.82
CA VAL A 555 36.37 -4.77 -14.79
C VAL A 555 37.00 -3.95 -13.66
N GLN A 556 37.39 -2.72 -13.97
CA GLN A 556 37.93 -1.76 -13.01
C GLN A 556 36.91 -0.64 -12.75
N SER A 557 36.95 -0.07 -11.54
CA SER A 557 36.07 1.03 -11.16
C SER A 557 36.79 2.06 -10.30
N VAL A 558 36.44 3.33 -10.48
CA VAL A 558 36.92 4.45 -9.66
C VAL A 558 35.75 5.37 -9.29
N PHE A 559 35.81 5.94 -8.09
CA PHE A 559 34.77 6.83 -7.57
C PHE A 559 35.24 8.28 -7.57
N SER A 560 34.35 9.20 -7.89
CA SER A 560 34.55 10.63 -7.70
C SER A 560 34.40 11.01 -6.22
N GLU A 561 34.89 12.21 -5.86
CA GLU A 561 34.42 12.88 -4.66
C GLU A 561 32.95 13.32 -4.83
N ALA A 562 32.26 13.59 -3.72
CA ALA A 562 30.89 14.07 -3.76
C ALA A 562 30.82 15.47 -4.42
N GLY A 563 29.85 15.67 -5.31
CA GLY A 563 29.67 16.92 -6.04
C GLY A 563 30.71 17.20 -7.13
N ALA A 564 31.66 16.29 -7.36
CA ALA A 564 32.62 16.43 -8.44
C ALA A 564 31.95 16.23 -9.81
N THR A 565 32.52 16.87 -10.84
CA THR A 565 32.11 16.74 -12.24
C THR A 565 33.16 16.06 -13.10
N GLN A 566 34.16 15.46 -12.46
CA GLN A 566 35.21 14.69 -13.12
C GLN A 566 35.73 13.55 -12.25
N VAL A 567 36.16 12.46 -12.89
CA VAL A 567 36.88 11.37 -12.24
C VAL A 567 37.97 10.82 -13.17
N ARG A 568 39.08 10.44 -12.56
CA ARG A 568 40.27 9.95 -13.24
C ARG A 568 40.50 8.46 -12.95
N SER A 569 40.79 7.68 -13.99
CA SER A 569 41.19 6.27 -13.85
C SER A 569 42.65 6.10 -13.38
N GLY A 570 43.01 4.87 -13.03
CA GLY A 570 44.42 4.46 -13.01
C GLY A 570 45.05 4.46 -14.41
N TYR A 571 46.35 4.20 -14.48
CA TYR A 571 47.05 4.09 -15.77
C TYR A 571 46.56 2.90 -16.59
N LEU A 572 46.56 3.09 -17.90
CA LEU A 572 46.07 2.12 -18.88
C LEU A 572 47.23 1.44 -19.60
N VAL A 573 46.94 0.29 -20.21
CA VAL A 573 47.90 -0.35 -21.10
C VAL A 573 47.84 0.34 -22.46
N ASP A 574 48.99 0.79 -22.92
CA ASP A 574 49.15 1.54 -24.16
C ASP A 574 48.76 0.70 -25.39
N GLY A 575 48.08 1.32 -26.35
CA GLY A 575 47.57 0.69 -27.57
C GLY A 575 46.29 -0.14 -27.42
N GLU A 576 45.81 -0.37 -26.19
CA GLU A 576 44.61 -1.16 -25.94
C GLU A 576 43.33 -0.31 -25.99
N GLU A 577 42.23 -0.90 -26.46
CA GLU A 577 40.90 -0.28 -26.47
C GLU A 577 40.12 -0.62 -25.20
N TYR A 578 39.46 0.38 -24.63
CA TYR A 578 38.68 0.30 -23.42
C TYR A 578 37.23 0.72 -23.70
N ARG A 579 36.29 0.01 -23.06
CA ARG A 579 34.90 0.45 -22.91
C ARG A 579 34.74 1.13 -21.55
N VAL A 580 34.06 2.27 -21.51
CA VAL A 580 33.91 3.10 -20.31
C VAL A 580 32.46 3.54 -20.14
N ARG A 581 31.95 3.55 -18.91
CA ARG A 581 30.61 4.05 -18.57
C ARG A 581 30.57 4.65 -17.16
N LEU A 582 29.54 5.42 -16.84
CA LEU A 582 29.38 6.10 -15.55
C LEU A 582 28.01 5.79 -14.94
N ARG A 583 27.91 5.81 -13.62
CA ARG A 583 26.65 5.90 -12.88
C ARG A 583 26.79 6.80 -11.67
N ALA A 584 25.68 7.32 -11.16
CA ALA A 584 25.63 8.11 -9.94
C ALA A 584 25.23 7.23 -8.73
N TRP A 585 25.65 7.67 -7.55
CA TRP A 585 25.35 7.12 -6.24
C TRP A 585 24.89 8.24 -5.30
N GLY A 586 23.76 8.03 -4.63
CA GLY A 586 23.15 9.04 -3.74
C GLY A 586 22.17 8.39 -2.78
N GLY A 587 22.08 8.89 -1.54
CA GLY A 587 21.16 8.32 -0.54
C GLY A 587 21.37 6.83 -0.24
N GLY A 588 22.52 6.26 -0.66
CA GLY A 588 22.87 4.86 -0.56
C GLY A 588 22.28 3.93 -1.62
N SER A 589 21.60 4.48 -2.64
CA SER A 589 21.18 3.79 -3.87
C SER A 589 22.01 4.24 -5.09
N LYS A 590 21.82 3.59 -6.24
CA LYS A 590 22.54 3.90 -7.49
C LYS A 590 21.61 4.15 -8.67
N SER A 591 22.07 4.95 -9.63
CA SER A 591 21.39 5.11 -10.92
C SER A 591 21.66 3.92 -11.84
N GLU A 592 20.90 3.85 -12.94
CA GLU A 592 21.31 3.06 -14.11
C GLU A 592 22.65 3.58 -14.69
N TRP A 593 23.31 2.73 -15.46
CA TRP A 593 24.55 3.08 -16.16
C TRP A 593 24.26 3.94 -17.39
N THR A 594 25.20 4.83 -17.75
CA THR A 594 25.28 5.38 -19.10
C THR A 594 25.63 4.29 -20.12
N ASP A 595 25.41 4.57 -21.40
CA ASP A 595 25.96 3.75 -22.49
C ASP A 595 27.49 3.67 -22.44
N TYR A 596 28.03 2.60 -23.01
CA TYR A 596 29.48 2.43 -23.14
C TYR A 596 30.06 3.38 -24.21
N VAL A 597 31.16 4.04 -23.87
CA VAL A 597 32.02 4.80 -24.78
C VAL A 597 33.33 4.03 -25.00
N LEU A 598 33.78 3.91 -26.25
CA LEU A 598 35.03 3.22 -26.59
C LEU A 598 36.17 4.21 -26.79
N LEU A 599 37.34 3.92 -26.20
CA LEU A 599 38.52 4.77 -26.25
C LEU A 599 39.80 3.91 -26.35
N THR A 600 40.75 4.30 -27.20
CA THR A 600 42.07 3.66 -27.27
C THR A 600 43.07 4.40 -26.40
N ALA A 601 43.63 3.71 -25.41
CA ALA A 601 44.70 4.26 -24.58
C ALA A 601 45.94 4.53 -25.44
N THR A 602 46.36 5.79 -25.51
CA THR A 602 47.53 6.23 -26.28
C THR A 602 48.44 7.03 -25.36
N ALA A 603 49.55 6.43 -24.94
CA ALA A 603 50.48 7.03 -23.99
C ALA A 603 51.32 8.14 -24.63
N ASP A 604 51.68 8.00 -25.90
CA ASP A 604 52.32 9.06 -26.70
C ASP A 604 51.51 9.31 -27.98
N PRO A 605 50.72 10.39 -28.05
CA PRO A 605 49.96 10.73 -29.25
C PRO A 605 50.81 11.46 -30.31
N VAL A 606 52.07 11.80 -30.02
CA VAL A 606 52.93 12.58 -30.90
C VAL A 606 53.65 11.65 -31.87
N ALA A 607 53.40 11.81 -33.16
CA ALA A 607 54.11 11.03 -34.17
C ALA A 607 55.60 11.42 -34.23
N PRO A 608 56.52 10.45 -34.44
CA PRO A 608 57.93 10.77 -34.66
C PRO A 608 58.14 11.45 -36.02
N GLY A 609 59.28 12.10 -36.22
CA GLY A 609 59.67 12.67 -37.51
C GLY A 609 59.76 11.62 -38.62
N PRO A 610 59.70 12.00 -39.91
CA PRO A 610 59.91 11.06 -41.00
C PRO A 610 61.32 10.47 -40.98
N VAL A 611 61.46 9.23 -41.44
CA VAL A 611 62.78 8.67 -41.74
C VAL A 611 63.45 9.45 -42.88
N THR A 612 64.77 9.42 -42.98
CA THR A 612 65.52 10.09 -44.05
C THR A 612 66.46 9.11 -44.74
N SER A 613 67.11 9.54 -45.83
CA SER A 613 68.08 8.71 -46.58
C SER A 613 67.51 7.35 -47.00
N VAL A 614 66.22 7.31 -47.37
CA VAL A 614 65.53 6.07 -47.75
C VAL A 614 66.12 5.51 -49.04
N SER A 615 66.50 4.24 -49.02
CA SER A 615 67.02 3.50 -50.17
C SER A 615 66.47 2.08 -50.22
N VAL A 616 66.51 1.46 -51.40
CA VAL A 616 66.17 0.05 -51.58
C VAL A 616 67.24 -0.62 -52.47
N ASP A 617 67.80 -1.73 -52.01
CA ASP A 617 68.70 -2.59 -52.77
C ASP A 617 68.00 -3.93 -53.08
N VAL A 618 68.08 -4.35 -54.34
CA VAL A 618 67.44 -5.55 -54.90
C VAL A 618 68.47 -6.46 -55.57
N SER A 619 69.74 -6.33 -55.20
CA SER A 619 70.85 -7.11 -55.77
C SER A 619 70.77 -8.61 -55.48
N THR A 620 70.03 -9.02 -54.45
CA THR A 620 69.73 -10.42 -54.11
C THR A 620 68.37 -10.86 -54.68
N PRO A 621 68.29 -11.95 -55.49
CA PRO A 621 67.03 -12.42 -56.05
C PRO A 621 65.96 -12.71 -54.99
N SER A 622 64.71 -12.34 -55.28
CA SER A 622 63.55 -12.48 -54.37
C SER A 622 63.62 -11.72 -53.03
N GLU A 623 64.53 -10.75 -52.89
CA GLU A 623 64.69 -9.93 -51.69
C GLU A 623 64.73 -8.43 -52.04
N ALA A 624 64.35 -7.59 -51.07
CA ALA A 624 64.55 -6.14 -51.11
C ALA A 624 65.07 -5.67 -49.74
N GLU A 625 66.28 -5.11 -49.71
CA GLU A 625 66.86 -4.49 -48.52
C GLU A 625 66.48 -3.01 -48.48
N PHE A 626 65.71 -2.62 -47.48
CA PHE A 626 65.35 -1.23 -47.25
C PHE A 626 66.33 -0.60 -46.26
N GLY A 627 66.96 0.50 -46.64
CA GLY A 627 67.85 1.29 -45.77
C GLY A 627 67.25 2.65 -45.44
N TRP A 628 67.46 3.14 -44.23
CA TRP A 628 67.03 4.47 -43.80
C TRP A 628 67.87 5.02 -42.64
N THR A 629 67.72 6.31 -42.37
CA THR A 629 68.16 6.95 -41.13
C THR A 629 66.94 7.33 -40.30
N ALA A 630 66.86 6.79 -39.09
CA ALA A 630 65.82 7.11 -38.11
C ALA A 630 65.82 8.62 -37.79
N PRO A 631 64.66 9.25 -37.59
CA PRO A 631 64.57 10.66 -37.21
C PRO A 631 65.29 10.93 -35.89
N ASN A 632 65.76 12.17 -35.70
CA ASN A 632 66.18 12.66 -34.39
C ASN A 632 64.96 13.05 -33.53
N SER A 633 64.09 12.07 -33.29
CA SER A 633 62.91 12.20 -32.44
C SER A 633 63.10 11.28 -31.25
N SER A 634 63.07 11.82 -30.03
CA SER A 634 63.26 11.04 -28.79
C SER A 634 62.23 9.94 -28.61
N ASN A 635 61.08 10.05 -29.29
CA ASN A 635 60.01 9.07 -29.28
C ASN A 635 60.01 8.13 -30.51
N TYR A 636 61.07 8.11 -31.32
CA TYR A 636 61.20 7.08 -32.36
C TYR A 636 61.41 5.71 -31.70
N PHE A 637 60.67 4.70 -32.17
CA PHE A 637 60.72 3.34 -31.66
C PHE A 637 61.05 2.30 -32.73
N ALA A 638 60.45 2.45 -33.90
CA ALA A 638 60.64 1.52 -35.01
C ALA A 638 60.30 2.16 -36.36
N CYS A 639 60.69 1.49 -37.44
CA CYS A 639 60.26 1.77 -38.80
C CYS A 639 59.40 0.62 -39.33
N ARG A 640 58.22 0.94 -39.83
CA ARG A 640 57.33 0.02 -40.55
C ARG A 640 57.57 0.18 -42.05
N ILE A 641 57.79 -0.95 -42.73
CA ILE A 641 57.98 -1.02 -44.18
C ILE A 641 56.70 -1.53 -44.81
N TYR A 642 56.08 -0.72 -45.65
CA TYR A 642 54.91 -1.09 -46.44
C TYR A 642 55.31 -1.28 -47.89
N ILE A 643 54.77 -2.31 -48.55
CA ILE A 643 55.03 -2.58 -49.98
C ILE A 643 53.72 -2.79 -50.75
N ASN A 644 53.72 -2.49 -52.04
CA ASN A 644 52.59 -2.72 -52.95
C ASN A 644 53.09 -2.87 -54.39
N THR A 645 52.32 -3.53 -55.26
CA THR A 645 52.58 -3.55 -56.71
C THR A 645 51.98 -2.35 -57.43
N VAL A 646 51.17 -1.55 -56.74
CA VAL A 646 50.60 -0.28 -57.19
C VAL A 646 51.18 0.87 -56.38
N ASN A 647 51.39 2.04 -57.00
CA ASN A 647 51.90 3.24 -56.32
C ASN A 647 50.85 3.91 -55.42
N ASP A 648 50.37 3.18 -54.42
CA ASP A 648 49.36 3.64 -53.48
C ASP A 648 49.60 3.04 -52.09
N LEU A 649 49.95 3.91 -51.12
CA LEU A 649 50.14 3.53 -49.72
C LEU A 649 48.83 3.08 -49.07
N GLY A 650 47.68 3.61 -49.49
CA GLY A 650 46.38 3.26 -48.93
C GLY A 650 45.99 1.80 -49.13
N THR A 651 46.58 1.14 -50.13
CA THR A 651 46.39 -0.28 -50.45
C THR A 651 47.64 -1.13 -50.18
N ALA A 652 48.70 -0.54 -49.62
CA ALA A 652 49.95 -1.24 -49.34
C ALA A 652 49.85 -2.15 -48.10
N THR A 653 50.60 -3.25 -48.11
CA THR A 653 50.65 -4.21 -47.00
C THR A 653 51.91 -4.00 -46.16
N LEU A 654 51.79 -4.18 -44.84
CA LEU A 654 52.94 -4.12 -43.93
C LEU A 654 53.84 -5.35 -44.18
N ALA A 655 55.04 -5.12 -44.69
CA ALA A 655 56.02 -6.16 -44.99
C ALA A 655 56.92 -6.49 -43.80
N ALA A 656 57.36 -5.48 -43.05
CA ALA A 656 58.22 -5.66 -41.89
C ALA A 656 58.12 -4.49 -40.90
N THR A 657 58.51 -4.73 -39.65
CA THR A 657 58.76 -3.70 -38.64
C THR A 657 60.15 -3.92 -38.07
N GLU A 658 61.00 -2.89 -38.08
CA GLU A 658 62.37 -2.93 -37.55
C GLU A 658 62.51 -1.94 -36.39
N TYR A 659 63.01 -2.41 -35.25
CA TYR A 659 63.12 -1.61 -34.02
C TYR A 659 64.53 -1.04 -33.89
N GLY A 660 64.64 0.25 -33.56
CA GLY A 660 65.94 0.91 -33.47
C GLY A 660 65.89 2.22 -32.66
N PRO A 661 67.05 2.72 -32.22
CA PRO A 661 67.11 3.99 -31.50
C PRO A 661 67.02 5.20 -32.45
N PRO A 662 66.65 6.39 -31.93
CA PRO A 662 66.65 7.63 -32.71
C PRO A 662 68.02 7.94 -33.36
N SER A 663 68.01 8.63 -34.50
CA SER A 663 69.21 9.04 -35.26
C SER A 663 70.12 7.92 -35.78
N ALA A 664 69.76 6.65 -35.60
CA ALA A 664 70.53 5.52 -36.15
C ALA A 664 70.28 5.34 -37.65
N THR A 665 71.32 4.99 -38.39
CA THR A 665 71.16 4.37 -39.71
C THR A 665 70.85 2.90 -39.50
N ASP A 666 69.81 2.42 -40.16
CA ASP A 666 69.28 1.08 -39.98
C ASP A 666 68.84 0.49 -41.33
N LEU A 667 68.71 -0.83 -41.38
CA LEU A 667 68.28 -1.55 -42.58
C LEU A 667 67.44 -2.78 -42.23
N ARG A 668 66.58 -3.18 -43.17
CA ARG A 668 65.78 -4.40 -43.05
C ARG A 668 65.54 -5.03 -44.41
N VAL A 669 65.91 -6.31 -44.52
CA VAL A 669 65.61 -7.15 -45.68
C VAL A 669 64.19 -7.71 -45.58
N VAL A 670 63.41 -7.50 -46.64
CA VAL A 670 62.13 -8.18 -46.89
C VAL A 670 62.39 -9.28 -47.91
N THR A 671 62.15 -10.53 -47.53
CA THR A 671 62.42 -11.71 -48.35
C THR A 671 61.14 -12.30 -48.96
N SER A 672 61.29 -13.32 -49.81
CA SER A 672 60.18 -14.05 -50.43
C SER A 672 59.27 -13.19 -51.33
N LEU A 673 59.86 -12.16 -51.97
CA LEU A 673 59.16 -11.33 -52.93
C LEU A 673 59.17 -12.00 -54.31
N ALA A 674 58.03 -12.05 -54.98
CA ALA A 674 57.96 -12.54 -56.35
C ALA A 674 58.64 -11.55 -57.30
N ALA A 675 59.13 -12.03 -58.44
CA ALA A 675 59.68 -11.14 -59.46
C ALA A 675 58.60 -10.15 -59.96
N GLY A 676 58.89 -8.86 -59.96
CA GLY A 676 57.92 -7.82 -60.30
C GLY A 676 58.32 -6.41 -59.85
N THR A 677 57.53 -5.43 -60.27
CA THR A 677 57.68 -4.02 -59.85
C THR A 677 56.90 -3.77 -58.56
N TYR A 678 57.56 -3.20 -57.57
CA TYR A 678 57.00 -2.83 -56.28
C TYR A 678 57.25 -1.35 -55.97
N TYR A 679 56.42 -0.82 -55.08
CA TYR A 679 56.53 0.49 -54.44
C TYR A 679 56.65 0.27 -52.94
N GLY A 680 57.55 0.99 -52.29
CA GLY A 680 57.83 0.87 -50.86
C GLY A 680 57.61 2.19 -50.13
N TRP A 681 57.13 2.12 -48.90
CA TRP A 681 57.00 3.25 -47.98
C TRP A 681 57.52 2.89 -46.61
N LEU A 682 58.41 3.72 -46.10
CA LEU A 682 58.94 3.58 -44.74
C LEU A 682 58.25 4.59 -43.84
N ARG A 683 57.77 4.13 -42.70
CA ARG A 683 57.03 4.94 -41.74
C ARG A 683 57.56 4.71 -40.34
N SER A 684 58.15 5.74 -39.75
CA SER A 684 58.53 5.74 -38.34
C SER A 684 57.29 5.57 -37.47
N ILE A 685 57.43 4.91 -36.32
CA ILE A 685 56.40 4.80 -35.28
C ILE A 685 57.01 5.10 -33.92
N ASN A 686 56.20 5.62 -33.00
CA ASN A 686 56.56 5.74 -31.59
C ASN A 686 56.19 4.45 -30.82
N PRO A 687 56.50 4.35 -29.50
CA PRO A 687 56.14 3.17 -28.69
C PRO A 687 54.64 2.88 -28.66
N SER A 688 53.79 3.90 -28.76
CA SER A 688 52.33 3.78 -28.85
C SER A 688 51.82 3.40 -30.25
N GLY A 689 52.73 3.15 -31.19
CA GLY A 689 52.40 2.76 -32.56
C GLY A 689 51.86 3.90 -33.43
N ILE A 690 51.89 5.15 -32.95
CA ILE A 690 51.48 6.33 -33.70
C ILE A 690 52.47 6.57 -34.84
N PRO A 691 52.00 6.56 -36.09
CA PRO A 691 52.91 6.53 -37.22
C PRO A 691 53.21 7.93 -37.78
N GLY A 692 54.50 8.22 -38.00
CA GLY A 692 55.04 9.43 -38.60
C GLY A 692 54.66 9.61 -40.08
N THR A 693 55.21 10.63 -40.73
CA THR A 693 54.99 10.83 -42.17
C THR A 693 55.72 9.72 -42.95
N ALA A 694 55.01 9.06 -43.87
CA ALA A 694 55.59 8.01 -44.70
C ALA A 694 56.53 8.59 -45.78
N VAL A 695 57.64 7.92 -46.04
CA VAL A 695 58.61 8.30 -47.07
C VAL A 695 58.70 7.18 -48.11
N ALA A 696 58.43 7.51 -49.36
CA ALA A 696 58.43 6.56 -50.46
C ALA A 696 59.86 6.23 -50.93
N THR A 697 60.12 4.97 -51.27
CA THR A 697 61.36 4.53 -51.92
C THR A 697 61.40 4.84 -53.41
N GLY A 698 60.25 5.16 -54.00
CA GLY A 698 60.03 5.05 -55.45
C GLY A 698 59.78 3.60 -55.88
N SER A 699 59.63 3.38 -57.19
CA SER A 699 59.47 2.03 -57.75
C SER A 699 60.81 1.27 -57.78
N PHE A 700 60.80 0.00 -57.43
CA PHE A 700 61.94 -0.91 -57.57
C PHE A 700 61.49 -2.25 -58.18
N VAL A 701 62.43 -2.99 -58.76
CA VAL A 701 62.14 -4.25 -59.47
C VAL A 701 62.86 -5.39 -58.78
N VAL A 702 62.09 -6.35 -58.27
CA VAL A 702 62.62 -7.60 -57.72
C VAL A 702 62.80 -8.59 -58.86
N THR A 703 63.99 -9.21 -58.96
CA THR A 703 64.34 -10.22 -59.98
C THR A 703 64.26 -11.64 -59.48
#